data_AF-A0A812VKK8-F1
#
_entry.id   AF-A0A812VKK8-F1
#
_cell.length_a   1.000
_cell.length_b   1.000
_cell.length_c   1.000
_cell.angle_alpha   90.00
_cell.angle_beta   90.00
_cell.angle_gamma   90.00
#
_symmetry.space_group_name_H-M   'P 1'
#
loop_
_entity.id
_entity.type
_entity.pdbx_description
1 polymer ?
#
loop_
_entity_poly.entity_id
_entity_poly.type
_entity_poly.pdbx_seq_one_letter_code
_entity_poly.pdbx_strand_id
1 'polypeptide(L)'
;MGNCDSKSAESGSEVIITKLQQVPNTGIHESLQNLPVRSNEKMGWKPDMPDHRDHHVKFKDVEPKPGIQKRMNGNGDEIIDLRPDEAFPIFDQGHLGSCTANALAAAFHFTLHKMTVEDHPYFKDFTPSRLFIYYNERLVEGSVDHDAGACLRDGIKTMAQIGVCPELSWKYDDKGDFFKQEPDWTCYELAKKCKVVGYARVAQELTQMKMCIKNGYPFVFGFVVYPSFSKAAADGKMCFPEAGEQPRGGHAVTAVGYDDFQECFIVRNSWGEGWGDKGYFYMPYEYICNPDLAHDFWSIEWVKSFEDAGPPSMGNCNASSVSSSSELQVGAAQRHPSLMSLPMRTNMKFGWRPDMPDHRDLRVTFDKVDAPSHIQKKSEGEKEIIDLRPMNGGFPIFDQGHLGSCTANALAAGFHFTLHKMQVENHKDFADFTPSRLFIYYNERLVEGSVNQDAGAMIRDGIKVMSKVGVCPESIWKYDDGPDFFKQQPDDKSYELAQKCRVMGYARVAQDLSQFKACLKNGYPFVFGFAVLTSFQTAEVARTGKMVMPQATDQQLGGHAVCAVGYDDFQQCFIVRNSWGEANSDHLGATVGRWGDKGYFYMPYEYMCHPALASDFWAINWVEGFKNTSSMSDSGKMPIGGAPRHPNVVSLPMRTNMKFGWRPDMPDHRDLHLTFGKVDAPSHIKKKAEGAKEIIDLRPMNGGFPIFDQGHLGSCTANALAAAFHFTLHKMQVENHKDFADFTPSRLFIYYNERLVEGSVNQDAGAMLRDGIKTMSKVGVCPESVWKYDDQHDFFKQQPNDKAYELAQKCKVVGYARVAQDLSQFKMCIKSGYPFVFGFAVLTSFQTAEVARTGKMVMPQATDQQLGGHAVCAVGYDDFQQCFIVRNSWGEAWGDKGYFYMPYEYICHPALAHDFWAINWVDGFKNASTKNPIKK
;
A
#
# COMPACT_ATOMS: atom_id res chain seq x y z
N MET A 1 -10.93 -1.54 71.43
CA MET A 1 -12.16 -1.34 70.63
C MET A 1 -12.02 -0.02 69.90
N GLY A 2 -11.90 -0.07 68.54
CA GLY A 2 -12.09 1.03 67.57
C GLY A 2 -11.14 2.24 67.69
N ASN A 3 -10.60 2.86 66.64
CA ASN A 3 -10.82 2.76 65.20
C ASN A 3 -9.57 3.28 64.47
N CYS A 4 -9.29 2.70 63.30
CA CYS A 4 -8.40 3.25 62.28
C CYS A 4 -8.94 4.57 61.73
N ASP A 5 -8.04 5.52 61.43
CA ASP A 5 -8.23 6.44 60.31
C ASP A 5 -6.90 6.69 59.61
N SER A 6 -6.90 6.35 58.33
CA SER A 6 -5.84 6.43 57.33
C SER A 6 -5.59 7.87 56.91
N LYS A 7 -4.35 8.35 57.01
CA LYS A 7 -3.86 9.46 56.20
C LYS A 7 -3.08 8.92 55.00
N SER A 8 -3.66 9.17 53.84
CA SER A 8 -3.17 8.90 52.50
C SER A 8 -1.87 9.65 52.19
N ALA A 9 -1.03 8.98 51.40
CA ALA A 9 0.21 9.47 50.85
C ALA A 9 0.00 10.66 49.88
N GLU A 10 0.36 11.85 50.33
CA GLU A 10 0.76 12.98 49.48
C GLU A 10 2.21 13.30 49.84
N SER A 11 3.19 12.96 48.99
CA SER A 11 4.55 13.56 49.03
C SER A 11 5.49 13.17 47.88
N GLY A 12 5.07 12.38 46.88
CA GLY A 12 5.97 12.04 45.75
C GLY A 12 6.24 13.19 44.77
N SER A 13 5.30 14.13 44.59
CA SER A 13 5.36 15.17 43.57
C SER A 13 6.11 16.44 43.98
N GLU A 14 6.09 16.83 45.26
CA GLU A 14 6.74 18.07 45.73
C GLU A 14 8.27 17.93 45.88
N VAL A 15 8.78 16.72 46.16
CA VAL A 15 10.22 16.49 46.31
C VAL A 15 10.97 16.59 44.98
N ILE A 16 10.34 16.19 43.87
CA ILE A 16 10.93 16.24 42.52
C ILE A 16 11.04 17.68 42.01
N ILE A 17 10.08 18.56 42.37
CA ILE A 17 10.09 19.97 41.96
C ILE A 17 11.26 20.75 42.58
N THR A 18 11.74 20.33 43.76
CA THR A 18 12.79 21.06 44.49
C THR A 18 14.21 20.74 43.99
N LYS A 19 14.43 19.58 43.34
CA LYS A 19 15.74 19.20 42.73
C LYS A 19 15.92 19.66 41.27
N LEU A 20 14.85 20.04 40.58
CA LEU A 20 14.87 20.58 39.20
C LEU A 20 15.66 21.90 39.05
N GLN A 21 16.02 22.58 40.14
CA GLN A 21 16.77 23.85 40.12
C GLN A 21 18.26 23.72 39.77
N GLN A 22 18.81 22.51 39.61
CA GLN A 22 20.22 22.30 39.24
C GLN A 22 20.44 21.79 37.80
N VAL A 23 19.38 21.55 37.02
CA VAL A 23 19.52 21.20 35.61
C VAL A 23 19.70 22.50 34.81
N PRO A 24 20.79 22.67 34.04
CA PRO A 24 20.97 23.86 33.23
C PRO A 24 19.76 24.04 32.30
N ASN A 25 19.16 25.23 32.31
CA ASN A 25 18.08 25.59 31.40
C ASN A 25 18.67 25.67 29.97
N THR A 26 18.61 24.57 29.23
CA THR A 26 19.32 24.39 27.94
C THR A 26 18.58 24.98 26.74
N GLY A 27 17.39 25.58 26.93
CA GLY A 27 16.69 26.29 25.85
C GLY A 27 16.27 25.42 24.65
N ILE A 28 16.10 24.10 24.84
CA ILE A 28 15.96 23.10 23.76
C ILE A 28 14.51 23.02 23.21
N HIS A 29 13.57 23.84 23.68
CA HIS A 29 12.17 23.76 23.26
C HIS A 29 11.96 23.98 21.75
N GLU A 30 12.95 24.55 21.04
CA GLU A 30 12.94 24.74 19.57
C GLU A 30 13.70 23.66 18.75
N SER A 31 14.35 22.64 19.35
CA SER A 31 15.33 21.83 18.58
C SER A 31 15.25 20.29 18.63
N LEU A 32 14.26 19.66 19.28
CA LEU A 32 14.13 18.18 19.24
C LEU A 32 13.87 17.65 17.81
N GLN A 33 13.09 18.38 17.00
CA GLN A 33 12.83 18.03 15.59
C GLN A 33 14.07 18.18 14.68
N ASN A 34 15.10 18.86 15.15
CA ASN A 34 16.34 19.13 14.41
C ASN A 34 17.53 18.31 14.92
N LEU A 35 17.29 17.29 15.77
CA LEU A 35 18.36 16.39 16.20
C LEU A 35 18.94 15.67 14.98
N PRO A 36 20.26 15.73 14.76
CA PRO A 36 20.87 15.06 13.62
C PRO A 36 20.75 13.55 13.82
N VAL A 37 20.22 12.86 12.81
CA VAL A 37 20.33 11.40 12.72
C VAL A 37 21.80 11.08 12.47
N ARG A 38 22.44 10.41 13.43
CA ARG A 38 23.85 10.01 13.36
C ARG A 38 23.98 8.49 13.34
N SER A 39 23.69 7.92 12.18
CA SER A 39 23.93 6.49 11.88
C SER A 39 25.34 6.04 12.27
N ASN A 40 26.35 6.83 11.91
CA ASN A 40 27.76 6.58 12.23
C ASN A 40 28.09 6.54 13.74
N GLU A 41 27.18 6.98 14.62
CA GLU A 41 27.34 6.96 16.08
C GLU A 41 26.39 5.97 16.77
N LYS A 42 25.82 5.00 16.04
CA LYS A 42 24.86 4.00 16.56
C LYS A 42 23.54 4.60 17.05
N MET A 43 23.12 5.72 16.46
CA MET A 43 21.91 6.47 16.82
C MET A 43 21.00 6.65 15.61
N GLY A 44 19.68 6.60 15.81
CA GLY A 44 18.73 6.74 14.71
C GLY A 44 17.28 6.95 15.12
N TRP A 45 17.01 7.34 16.38
CA TRP A 45 15.65 7.70 16.78
C TRP A 45 15.29 9.08 16.22
N LYS A 46 14.14 9.14 15.56
CA LYS A 46 13.46 10.38 15.18
C LYS A 46 12.24 10.57 16.08
N PRO A 47 12.03 11.77 16.65
CA PRO A 47 10.82 12.05 17.41
C PRO A 47 9.56 11.85 16.59
N ASP A 48 8.57 11.18 17.17
CA ASP A 48 7.27 10.97 16.56
C ASP A 48 6.57 12.32 16.32
N MET A 49 6.07 12.54 15.10
CA MET A 49 5.13 13.64 14.84
C MET A 49 3.84 13.41 15.63
N PRO A 50 3.32 14.33 16.46
CA PRO A 50 2.12 14.09 17.27
C PRO A 50 0.93 13.58 16.45
N ASP A 51 0.31 12.48 16.87
CA ASP A 51 -0.89 11.90 16.26
C ASP A 51 -1.94 11.71 17.36
N HIS A 52 -3.05 12.43 17.25
CA HIS A 52 -4.13 12.43 18.25
C HIS A 52 -4.85 11.07 18.37
N ARG A 53 -4.60 10.13 17.43
CA ARG A 53 -5.14 8.77 17.45
C ARG A 53 -4.26 7.80 18.23
N ASP A 54 -3.07 8.22 18.65
CA ASP A 54 -2.20 7.39 19.47
C ASP A 54 -2.98 6.96 20.73
N HIS A 55 -3.20 5.67 20.89
CA HIS A 55 -3.95 5.13 22.02
C HIS A 55 -3.18 5.40 23.30
N HIS A 56 -3.71 6.20 24.21
CA HIS A 56 -3.08 6.42 25.52
C HIS A 56 -3.70 5.46 26.52
N VAL A 57 -2.85 4.65 27.16
CA VAL A 57 -3.33 3.73 28.20
C VAL A 57 -3.00 4.28 29.58
N LYS A 58 -3.95 4.12 30.50
CA LYS A 58 -3.71 4.33 31.93
C LYS A 58 -3.59 2.97 32.59
N PHE A 59 -2.39 2.62 32.98
CA PHE A 59 -2.14 1.38 33.71
C PHE A 59 -2.72 1.49 35.12
N LYS A 60 -3.24 0.38 35.62
CA LYS A 60 -3.75 0.28 36.99
C LYS A 60 -2.63 -0.22 37.89
N ASP A 61 -2.66 0.20 39.15
CA ASP A 61 -1.84 -0.44 40.16
C ASP A 61 -2.37 -1.86 40.38
N VAL A 62 -1.50 -2.83 40.18
CA VAL A 62 -1.79 -4.27 40.30
C VAL A 62 -0.61 -4.90 41.02
N GLU A 63 -0.85 -5.99 41.77
CA GLU A 63 0.29 -6.81 42.18
C GLU A 63 0.97 -7.42 40.94
N PRO A 64 2.32 -7.49 40.90
CA PRO A 64 3.01 -8.07 39.76
C PRO A 64 2.57 -9.51 39.52
N LYS A 65 2.47 -9.88 38.24
CA LYS A 65 2.13 -11.24 37.85
C LYS A 65 3.18 -12.27 38.34
N PRO A 66 2.79 -13.53 38.58
CA PRO A 66 3.74 -14.61 38.88
C PRO A 66 4.86 -14.69 37.83
N GLY A 67 6.12 -14.80 38.28
CA GLY A 67 7.31 -14.85 37.41
C GLY A 67 8.05 -13.51 37.23
N ILE A 68 7.48 -12.38 37.67
CA ILE A 68 8.19 -11.10 37.74
C ILE A 68 8.98 -11.01 39.05
N GLN A 69 10.27 -10.67 38.98
CA GLN A 69 11.09 -10.51 40.20
C GLN A 69 10.66 -9.23 40.94
N LYS A 70 10.12 -9.41 42.16
CA LYS A 70 9.79 -8.31 43.08
C LYS A 70 10.63 -8.42 44.35
N ARG A 71 11.30 -7.33 44.72
CA ARG A 71 11.95 -7.16 46.04
C ARG A 71 11.43 -5.88 46.68
N MET A 72 11.24 -5.88 48.01
CA MET A 72 10.71 -4.74 48.74
C MET A 72 11.44 -4.57 50.06
N ASN A 73 11.70 -3.33 50.49
CA ASN A 73 12.24 -3.05 51.83
C ASN A 73 11.13 -2.70 52.83
N GLY A 74 11.54 -2.52 54.10
CA GLY A 74 10.64 -2.09 55.18
C GLY A 74 10.08 -0.67 55.06
N ASN A 75 10.57 0.14 54.11
CA ASN A 75 10.11 1.52 53.87
C ASN A 75 9.07 1.60 52.73
N GLY A 76 8.82 0.49 52.02
CA GLY A 76 7.86 0.42 50.94
C GLY A 76 8.46 0.63 49.54
N ASP A 77 9.78 0.79 49.41
CA ASP A 77 10.47 0.86 48.11
C ASP A 77 10.48 -0.52 47.46
N GLU A 78 10.08 -0.59 46.18
CA GLU A 78 10.07 -1.85 45.42
C GLU A 78 11.07 -1.85 44.25
N ILE A 79 11.61 -3.03 43.96
CA ILE A 79 12.34 -3.33 42.73
C ILE A 79 11.47 -4.27 41.94
N ILE A 80 11.09 -3.87 40.73
CA ILE A 80 10.39 -4.71 39.77
C ILE A 80 11.30 -4.91 38.56
N ASP A 81 11.55 -6.17 38.22
CA ASP A 81 12.46 -6.53 37.13
C ASP A 81 11.81 -7.58 36.22
N LEU A 82 11.62 -7.24 34.94
CA LEU A 82 11.03 -8.12 33.93
C LEU A 82 12.07 -9.02 33.24
N ARG A 83 13.36 -8.88 33.57
CA ARG A 83 14.41 -9.75 33.02
C ARG A 83 14.15 -11.18 33.51
N PRO A 84 14.04 -12.17 32.59
CA PRO A 84 13.87 -13.57 32.98
C PRO A 84 15.14 -14.14 33.61
N ASP A 85 15.01 -15.26 34.33
CA ASP A 85 16.14 -16.00 34.91
C ASP A 85 17.04 -16.67 33.83
N GLU A 86 16.47 -17.03 32.67
CA GLU A 86 17.20 -17.45 31.46
C GLU A 86 17.45 -16.21 30.57
N ALA A 87 18.68 -15.69 30.54
CA ALA A 87 18.99 -14.41 29.92
C ALA A 87 18.64 -14.36 28.41
N PHE A 88 17.75 -13.43 28.02
CA PHE A 88 17.57 -13.07 26.61
C PHE A 88 18.86 -12.49 26.03
N PRO A 89 19.24 -12.85 24.79
CA PRO A 89 20.45 -12.31 24.18
C PRO A 89 20.33 -10.79 24.06
N ILE A 90 21.35 -10.05 24.48
CA ILE A 90 21.41 -8.60 24.23
C ILE A 90 21.82 -8.37 22.80
N PHE A 91 21.05 -7.53 22.12
CA PHE A 91 21.31 -7.18 20.73
C PHE A 91 22.51 -6.23 20.63
N ASP A 92 23.31 -6.41 19.59
CA ASP A 92 24.24 -5.39 19.11
C ASP A 92 23.74 -4.90 17.75
N GLN A 93 23.44 -3.60 17.67
CA GLN A 93 23.00 -2.95 16.44
C GLN A 93 24.19 -2.57 15.53
N GLY A 94 25.42 -2.75 16.00
CA GLY A 94 26.61 -2.50 15.20
C GLY A 94 26.70 -1.04 14.75
N HIS A 95 26.87 -0.82 13.45
CA HIS A 95 27.09 0.50 12.85
C HIS A 95 25.83 1.20 12.31
N LEU A 96 24.66 0.58 12.42
CA LEU A 96 23.43 1.13 11.83
C LEU A 96 22.64 2.02 12.80
N GLY A 97 21.93 3.01 12.26
CA GLY A 97 20.92 3.83 12.93
C GLY A 97 19.63 3.09 13.28
N SER A 98 19.69 1.79 13.56
CA SER A 98 18.52 0.89 13.72
C SER A 98 18.02 0.76 15.16
N CYS A 99 18.27 1.75 16.03
CA CYS A 99 17.94 1.65 17.45
C CYS A 99 16.44 1.45 17.73
N THR A 100 15.56 2.06 16.91
CA THR A 100 14.10 1.84 16.99
C THR A 100 13.74 0.38 16.80
N ALA A 101 14.22 -0.24 15.73
CA ALA A 101 13.99 -1.64 15.44
C ALA A 101 14.54 -2.57 16.52
N ASN A 102 15.69 -2.24 17.12
CA ASN A 102 16.27 -3.02 18.23
C ASN A 102 15.41 -2.92 19.50
N ALA A 103 14.97 -1.71 19.86
CA ALA A 103 14.08 -1.48 21.01
C ALA A 103 12.72 -2.17 20.83
N LEU A 104 12.15 -2.09 19.63
CA LEU A 104 10.88 -2.73 19.29
C LEU A 104 10.98 -4.26 19.23
N ALA A 105 12.06 -4.81 18.68
CA ALA A 105 12.34 -6.24 18.73
C ALA A 105 12.45 -6.74 20.18
N ALA A 106 13.13 -5.98 21.05
CA ALA A 106 13.22 -6.34 22.47
C ALA A 106 11.85 -6.30 23.14
N ALA A 107 11.08 -5.23 22.98
CA ALA A 107 9.74 -5.12 23.56
C ALA A 107 8.79 -6.23 23.07
N PHE A 108 8.84 -6.55 21.78
CA PHE A 108 8.09 -7.68 21.21
C PHE A 108 8.49 -9.00 21.84
N HIS A 109 9.79 -9.25 22.01
CA HIS A 109 10.30 -10.49 22.59
C HIS A 109 9.87 -10.66 24.06
N PHE A 110 9.95 -9.60 24.86
CA PHE A 110 9.46 -9.60 26.25
C PHE A 110 7.94 -9.81 26.34
N THR A 111 7.16 -9.13 25.49
CA THR A 111 5.70 -9.28 25.45
C THR A 111 5.29 -10.68 24.99
N LEU A 112 5.99 -11.24 24.00
CA LEU A 112 5.78 -12.61 23.55
C LEU A 112 6.10 -13.61 24.67
N HIS A 113 7.25 -13.45 25.35
CA HIS A 113 7.63 -14.34 26.45
C HIS A 113 6.56 -14.36 27.54
N LYS A 114 6.08 -13.18 27.96
CA LYS A 114 4.98 -13.04 28.91
C LYS A 114 3.73 -13.84 28.50
N MET A 115 3.39 -13.88 27.22
CA MET A 115 2.23 -14.64 26.72
C MET A 115 2.49 -16.15 26.67
N THR A 116 3.74 -16.56 26.44
CA THR A 116 4.11 -17.97 26.20
C THR A 116 4.35 -18.79 27.46
N VAL A 117 4.64 -18.13 28.60
CA VAL A 117 4.69 -18.77 29.93
C VAL A 117 3.32 -19.37 30.32
N GLU A 118 2.23 -18.96 29.65
CA GLU A 118 0.90 -19.46 29.93
C GLU A 118 0.43 -20.63 29.05
N ASP A 119 0.95 -20.91 27.82
CA ASP A 119 0.40 -22.07 27.04
C ASP A 119 1.13 -22.56 25.75
N HIS A 120 2.39 -22.20 25.39
CA HIS A 120 2.91 -22.68 24.07
C HIS A 120 4.43 -22.85 23.88
N PRO A 121 4.94 -24.06 23.51
CA PRO A 121 6.37 -24.34 23.34
C PRO A 121 7.02 -23.81 22.05
N TYR A 122 6.24 -23.38 21.04
CA TYR A 122 6.77 -22.97 19.73
C TYR A 122 7.50 -21.61 19.71
N PHE A 123 7.25 -20.77 20.71
CA PHE A 123 7.74 -19.38 20.76
C PHE A 123 8.91 -19.16 21.72
N LYS A 124 9.34 -20.21 22.44
CA LYS A 124 10.42 -20.12 23.43
C LYS A 124 11.74 -19.57 22.82
N ASP A 125 11.97 -19.82 21.53
CA ASP A 125 13.21 -19.46 20.82
C ASP A 125 13.01 -18.40 19.71
N PHE A 126 11.89 -17.65 19.73
CA PHE A 126 11.61 -16.66 18.68
C PHE A 126 12.36 -15.34 18.93
N THR A 127 13.39 -15.06 18.14
CA THR A 127 14.05 -13.74 18.09
C THR A 127 13.51 -12.93 16.91
N PRO A 128 12.94 -11.72 17.11
CA PRO A 128 12.40 -10.90 16.01
C PRO A 128 13.52 -10.34 15.11
N SER A 129 13.34 -10.37 13.79
CA SER A 129 14.30 -9.78 12.86
C SER A 129 14.32 -8.26 12.95
N ARG A 130 15.44 -7.71 13.44
CA ARG A 130 15.63 -6.27 13.57
C ARG A 130 15.75 -5.56 12.22
N LEU A 131 16.43 -6.17 11.23
CA LEU A 131 16.51 -5.57 9.90
C LEU A 131 15.20 -5.64 9.13
N PHE A 132 14.35 -6.65 9.37
CA PHE A 132 13.01 -6.67 8.80
C PHE A 132 12.19 -5.48 9.31
N ILE A 133 12.22 -5.21 10.63
CA ILE A 133 11.56 -4.04 11.21
C ILE A 133 12.18 -2.76 10.61
N TYR A 134 13.51 -2.64 10.63
CA TYR A 134 14.20 -1.42 10.21
C TYR A 134 14.05 -1.09 8.72
N TYR A 135 13.99 -2.10 7.85
CA TYR A 135 13.72 -1.91 6.43
C TYR A 135 12.31 -1.34 6.21
N ASN A 136 11.31 -1.96 6.85
CA ASN A 136 9.92 -1.56 6.66
C ASN A 136 9.58 -0.22 7.35
N GLU A 137 10.24 0.12 8.46
CA GLU A 137 10.22 1.47 9.04
C GLU A 137 10.62 2.52 7.99
N ARG A 138 11.79 2.33 7.37
CA ARG A 138 12.28 3.24 6.33
C ARG A 138 11.48 3.18 5.04
N LEU A 139 10.81 2.07 4.75
CA LEU A 139 9.87 1.97 3.63
C LEU A 139 8.67 2.90 3.84
N VAL A 140 8.10 2.91 5.04
CA VAL A 140 7.01 3.82 5.41
C VAL A 140 7.46 5.28 5.35
N GLU A 141 8.68 5.56 5.79
CA GLU A 141 9.26 6.91 5.77
C GLU A 141 9.83 7.34 4.41
N GLY A 142 9.94 6.43 3.44
CA GLY A 142 10.51 6.71 2.11
C GLY A 142 12.02 6.91 2.08
N SER A 143 12.77 6.16 2.91
CA SER A 143 14.22 6.33 3.12
C SER A 143 15.04 5.04 3.11
N VAL A 144 14.57 3.98 2.42
CA VAL A 144 15.23 2.65 2.40
C VAL A 144 16.67 2.67 1.85
N ASP A 145 16.99 3.63 0.96
CA ASP A 145 18.27 3.70 0.23
C ASP A 145 19.44 4.22 1.07
N HIS A 146 19.19 4.74 2.27
CA HIS A 146 20.23 5.23 3.17
C HIS A 146 19.87 4.99 4.64
N ASP A 147 20.89 5.07 5.51
CA ASP A 147 20.73 4.80 6.93
C ASP A 147 20.16 6.03 7.63
N ALA A 148 18.84 6.20 7.51
CA ALA A 148 18.13 7.42 7.90
C ALA A 148 17.63 7.41 9.34
N GLY A 149 17.71 6.31 10.08
CA GLY A 149 16.95 6.14 11.33
C GLY A 149 15.45 6.06 11.08
N ALA A 150 14.65 5.99 12.15
CA ALA A 150 13.19 5.92 12.06
C ALA A 150 12.48 6.45 13.32
N CYS A 151 11.17 6.65 13.21
CA CYS A 151 10.26 6.95 14.31
C CYS A 151 9.76 5.64 14.97
N LEU A 152 9.63 5.63 16.30
CA LEU A 152 9.12 4.45 17.02
C LEU A 152 7.69 4.09 16.59
N ARG A 153 6.85 5.10 16.30
CA ARG A 153 5.48 4.86 15.82
C ARG A 153 5.45 4.06 14.51
N ASP A 154 6.31 4.38 13.56
CA ASP A 154 6.26 3.75 12.23
C ASP A 154 6.75 2.29 12.29
N GLY A 155 7.67 1.99 13.19
CA GLY A 155 8.03 0.61 13.54
C GLY A 155 6.89 -0.18 14.16
N ILE A 156 6.19 0.40 15.15
CA ILE A 156 5.02 -0.23 15.79
C ILE A 156 3.91 -0.47 14.77
N LYS A 157 3.61 0.52 13.90
CA LYS A 157 2.60 0.39 12.84
C LYS A 157 2.94 -0.73 11.87
N THR A 158 4.20 -0.80 11.45
CA THR A 158 4.70 -1.86 10.57
C THR A 158 4.52 -3.24 11.20
N MET A 159 4.91 -3.39 12.46
CA MET A 159 4.76 -4.65 13.19
C MET A 159 3.29 -5.00 13.47
N ALA A 160 2.39 -4.02 13.50
CA ALA A 160 0.96 -4.25 13.61
C ALA A 160 0.32 -4.67 12.28
N GLN A 161 0.75 -4.07 11.17
CA GLN A 161 0.16 -4.31 9.84
C GLN A 161 0.72 -5.57 9.19
N ILE A 162 2.05 -5.71 9.18
CA ILE A 162 2.78 -6.73 8.45
C ILE A 162 3.23 -7.85 9.40
N GLY A 163 3.60 -7.50 10.63
CA GLY A 163 4.16 -8.40 11.62
C GLY A 163 5.69 -8.38 11.65
N VAL A 164 6.29 -9.38 12.28
CA VAL A 164 7.75 -9.53 12.34
C VAL A 164 8.16 -10.98 12.11
N CYS A 165 9.13 -11.21 11.23
CA CYS A 165 9.67 -12.55 10.99
C CYS A 165 10.76 -12.90 12.01
N PRO A 166 11.12 -14.19 12.14
CA PRO A 166 12.31 -14.58 12.91
C PRO A 166 13.58 -13.96 12.33
N GLU A 167 14.53 -13.58 13.18
CA GLU A 167 15.86 -13.10 12.80
C GLU A 167 16.67 -14.17 12.07
N LEU A 168 16.37 -15.46 12.29
CA LEU A 168 16.98 -16.54 11.51
C LEU A 168 16.58 -16.50 10.02
N SER A 169 15.39 -15.96 9.71
CA SER A 169 14.88 -15.83 8.35
C SER A 169 15.44 -14.58 7.65
N TRP A 170 15.63 -13.50 8.40
CA TRP A 170 16.28 -12.28 7.92
C TRP A 170 17.32 -11.81 8.94
N LYS A 171 18.55 -12.30 8.75
CA LYS A 171 19.64 -12.14 9.73
C LYS A 171 20.09 -10.70 9.84
N TYR A 172 20.50 -10.32 11.05
CA TYR A 172 21.10 -9.02 11.27
C TYR A 172 22.51 -8.98 10.67
N ASP A 173 22.74 -8.08 9.72
CA ASP A 173 24.05 -7.77 9.15
C ASP A 173 24.18 -6.24 9.01
N ASP A 174 25.06 -5.66 9.80
CA ASP A 174 25.34 -4.22 9.83
C ASP A 174 26.42 -3.80 8.82
N LYS A 175 26.88 -4.72 7.96
CA LYS A 175 27.96 -4.48 7.01
C LYS A 175 27.41 -4.08 5.63
N GLY A 176 27.98 -3.01 5.09
CA GLY A 176 27.71 -2.55 3.74
C GLY A 176 26.25 -2.14 3.55
N ASP A 177 25.69 -2.48 2.39
CA ASP A 177 24.35 -2.07 1.98
C ASP A 177 23.27 -3.13 2.28
N PHE A 178 23.55 -4.13 3.13
CA PHE A 178 22.58 -5.20 3.44
C PHE A 178 21.28 -4.64 4.04
N PHE A 179 21.37 -3.61 4.87
CA PHE A 179 20.22 -2.92 5.44
C PHE A 179 19.31 -2.25 4.38
N LYS A 180 19.79 -2.02 3.15
CA LYS A 180 18.98 -1.50 2.03
C LYS A 180 18.24 -2.61 1.28
N GLN A 181 18.62 -3.86 1.49
CA GLN A 181 18.04 -4.99 0.78
C GLN A 181 16.63 -5.27 1.31
N GLU A 182 15.70 -5.42 0.39
CA GLU A 182 14.33 -5.83 0.72
C GLU A 182 14.34 -7.25 1.29
N PRO A 183 13.66 -7.50 2.43
CA PRO A 183 13.49 -8.85 2.95
C PRO A 183 12.83 -9.80 1.96
N ASP A 184 13.27 -11.04 1.94
CA ASP A 184 12.66 -12.06 1.08
C ASP A 184 11.16 -12.19 1.37
N TRP A 185 10.34 -12.49 0.35
CA TRP A 185 8.89 -12.63 0.50
C TRP A 185 8.49 -13.67 1.57
N THR A 186 9.33 -14.69 1.79
CA THR A 186 9.15 -15.69 2.85
C THR A 186 9.19 -15.05 4.24
N CYS A 187 10.00 -14.01 4.44
CA CYS A 187 10.03 -13.21 5.66
C CYS A 187 8.68 -12.52 5.89
N TYR A 188 8.07 -11.95 4.84
CA TYR A 188 6.74 -11.34 4.93
C TYR A 188 5.64 -12.37 5.26
N GLU A 189 5.69 -13.58 4.72
CA GLU A 189 4.74 -14.64 5.09
C GLU A 189 4.93 -15.15 6.52
N LEU A 190 6.17 -15.25 6.98
CA LEU A 190 6.47 -15.58 8.38
C LEU A 190 6.04 -14.45 9.32
N ALA A 191 6.24 -13.19 8.92
CA ALA A 191 5.87 -12.02 9.69
C ALA A 191 4.37 -11.94 9.98
N LYS A 192 3.52 -12.29 9.00
CA LYS A 192 2.05 -12.31 9.17
C LYS A 192 1.58 -13.17 10.35
N LYS A 193 2.37 -14.15 10.77
CA LYS A 193 2.07 -15.07 11.86
C LYS A 193 2.35 -14.48 13.24
N CYS A 194 3.09 -13.37 13.31
CA CYS A 194 3.58 -12.73 14.53
C CYS A 194 3.34 -11.22 14.43
N LYS A 195 2.12 -10.76 14.74
CA LYS A 195 1.71 -9.35 14.62
C LYS A 195 1.48 -8.70 15.97
N VAL A 196 1.83 -7.42 16.07
CA VAL A 196 1.37 -6.58 17.18
C VAL A 196 -0.11 -6.28 17.00
N VAL A 197 -0.94 -6.61 17.99
CA VAL A 197 -2.39 -6.40 17.96
C VAL A 197 -2.85 -5.36 18.99
N GLY A 198 -2.05 -5.11 20.02
CA GLY A 198 -2.28 -4.05 20.98
C GLY A 198 -1.00 -3.26 21.23
N TYR A 199 -1.08 -1.95 21.08
CA TYR A 199 -0.01 -1.01 21.40
C TYR A 199 -0.61 0.31 21.87
N ALA A 200 0.09 0.99 22.78
CA ALA A 200 -0.39 2.23 23.37
C ALA A 200 0.77 3.13 23.82
N ARG A 201 0.55 4.45 23.82
CA ARG A 201 1.40 5.42 24.49
C ARG A 201 1.30 5.26 26.00
N VAL A 202 2.47 5.27 26.64
CA VAL A 202 2.61 5.36 28.09
C VAL A 202 2.75 6.83 28.44
N ALA A 203 1.98 7.32 29.41
CA ALA A 203 2.16 8.70 29.86
C ALA A 203 3.56 8.86 30.49
N GLN A 204 4.24 9.98 30.18
CA GLN A 204 5.52 10.36 30.79
C GLN A 204 5.32 10.85 32.23
N GLU A 205 4.70 9.99 33.03
CA GLU A 205 4.48 10.17 34.46
C GLU A 205 5.14 8.98 35.15
N LEU A 206 5.98 9.23 36.15
CA LEU A 206 6.72 8.19 36.87
C LEU A 206 5.81 7.03 37.29
N THR A 207 4.64 7.37 37.83
CA THR A 207 3.62 6.41 38.26
C THR A 207 3.10 5.54 37.10
N GLN A 208 2.78 6.13 35.95
CA GLN A 208 2.26 5.37 34.79
C GLN A 208 3.33 4.47 34.17
N MET A 209 4.58 4.93 34.09
CA MET A 209 5.70 4.13 33.62
C MET A 209 6.00 2.95 34.56
N LYS A 210 6.00 3.17 35.89
CA LYS A 210 6.11 2.07 36.88
C LYS A 210 4.94 1.09 36.78
N MET A 211 3.72 1.59 36.65
CA MET A 211 2.53 0.73 36.50
C MET A 211 2.58 -0.09 35.21
N CYS A 212 3.10 0.44 34.09
CA CYS A 212 3.32 -0.32 32.86
C CYS A 212 4.18 -1.57 33.12
N ILE A 213 5.33 -1.36 33.75
CA ILE A 213 6.27 -2.42 34.14
C ILE A 213 5.63 -3.39 35.14
N LYS A 214 4.89 -2.89 36.14
CA LYS A 214 4.21 -3.72 37.15
C LYS A 214 3.12 -4.61 36.56
N ASN A 215 2.44 -4.13 35.51
CA ASN A 215 1.51 -4.95 34.71
C ASN A 215 2.25 -5.97 33.83
N GLY A 216 3.57 -6.01 33.86
CA GLY A 216 4.44 -6.92 33.13
C GLY A 216 4.67 -6.51 31.68
N TYR A 217 4.52 -5.24 31.32
CA TYR A 217 4.75 -4.76 29.96
C TYR A 217 6.01 -3.89 29.92
N PRO A 218 7.00 -4.21 29.07
CA PRO A 218 8.08 -3.27 28.79
C PRO A 218 7.52 -2.07 28.00
N PHE A 219 8.24 -0.95 28.02
CA PHE A 219 7.95 0.16 27.12
C PHE A 219 9.22 0.64 26.42
N VAL A 220 9.09 1.00 25.15
CA VAL A 220 10.14 1.65 24.36
C VAL A 220 9.99 3.15 24.45
N PHE A 221 11.09 3.87 24.32
CA PHE A 221 11.11 5.32 24.27
C PHE A 221 12.38 5.82 23.60
N GLY A 222 12.33 7.06 23.13
CA GLY A 222 13.48 7.78 22.61
C GLY A 222 14.03 8.76 23.63
N PHE A 223 15.34 9.00 23.61
CA PHE A 223 15.98 9.98 24.46
C PHE A 223 17.17 10.65 23.77
N VAL A 224 17.49 11.86 24.25
CA VAL A 224 18.60 12.66 23.73
C VAL A 224 19.90 12.16 24.35
N VAL A 225 20.87 11.77 23.53
CA VAL A 225 22.17 11.29 24.01
C VAL A 225 23.16 12.44 24.13
N TYR A 226 23.80 12.55 25.28
CA TYR A 226 24.90 13.49 25.54
C TYR A 226 26.24 12.76 25.66
N PRO A 227 27.40 13.45 25.51
CA PRO A 227 28.71 12.82 25.65
C PRO A 227 28.91 12.08 26.99
N SER A 228 28.38 12.62 28.08
CA SER A 228 28.31 12.03 29.42
C SER A 228 27.69 10.62 29.47
N PHE A 229 26.82 10.26 28.53
CA PHE A 229 26.25 8.91 28.45
C PHE A 229 27.31 7.81 28.26
N SER A 230 28.46 8.15 27.64
CA SER A 230 29.58 7.21 27.49
C SER A 230 30.12 6.67 28.82
N LYS A 231 29.94 7.40 29.94
CA LYS A 231 30.35 6.94 31.28
C LYS A 231 29.58 5.70 31.72
N ALA A 232 28.32 5.55 31.29
CA ALA A 232 27.50 4.38 31.58
C ALA A 232 28.04 3.10 30.94
N ALA A 233 28.97 3.18 29.98
CA ALA A 233 29.59 2.01 29.36
C ALA A 233 30.34 1.12 30.35
N ALA A 234 30.80 1.67 31.49
CA ALA A 234 31.62 0.94 32.46
C ALA A 234 30.80 0.06 33.41
N ASP A 235 29.68 0.56 33.92
CA ASP A 235 28.89 -0.09 34.98
C ASP A 235 27.37 0.06 34.81
N GLY A 236 26.92 0.61 33.67
CA GLY A 236 25.52 0.87 33.38
C GLY A 236 24.96 2.10 34.09
N LYS A 237 25.71 2.82 34.93
CA LYS A 237 25.14 3.97 35.66
C LYS A 237 25.11 5.21 34.78
N MET A 238 23.91 5.67 34.44
CA MET A 238 23.73 6.87 33.66
C MET A 238 23.82 8.11 34.56
N CYS A 239 24.70 9.04 34.19
CA CYS A 239 24.80 10.35 34.83
C CYS A 239 24.03 11.41 34.02
N PHE A 240 23.65 12.50 34.68
CA PHE A 240 23.18 13.69 34.00
C PHE A 240 24.28 14.35 33.16
N PRO A 241 23.92 15.07 32.08
CA PRO A 241 24.86 15.87 31.32
C PRO A 241 25.47 16.99 32.16
N GLU A 242 26.73 17.30 31.85
CA GLU A 242 27.44 18.40 32.49
C GLU A 242 26.97 19.75 31.93
N ALA A 243 27.15 20.84 32.68
CA ALA A 243 26.73 22.15 32.23
C ALA A 243 27.45 22.56 30.92
N GLY A 244 26.66 22.87 29.89
CA GLY A 244 27.17 23.27 28.56
C GLY A 244 27.41 22.11 27.58
N GLU A 245 27.17 20.86 27.99
CA GLU A 245 27.21 19.72 27.07
C GLU A 245 26.20 19.87 25.93
N GLN A 246 26.61 19.50 24.72
CA GLN A 246 25.77 19.55 23.53
C GLN A 246 25.22 18.15 23.18
N PRO A 247 23.96 18.06 22.71
CA PRO A 247 23.37 16.79 22.32
C PRO A 247 24.11 16.17 21.13
N ARG A 248 24.36 14.85 21.19
CA ARG A 248 25.00 14.08 20.11
C ARG A 248 24.00 13.57 19.07
N GLY A 249 22.83 13.12 19.51
CA GLY A 249 21.80 12.55 18.67
C GLY A 249 20.67 11.91 19.48
N GLY A 250 19.73 11.27 18.80
CA GLY A 250 18.61 10.54 19.41
C GLY A 250 18.81 9.03 19.41
N HIS A 251 18.59 8.39 20.56
CA HIS A 251 18.65 6.93 20.70
C HIS A 251 17.34 6.37 21.25
N ALA A 252 16.98 5.15 20.84
CA ALA A 252 15.77 4.47 21.31
C ALA A 252 16.11 3.15 22.01
N VAL A 253 15.44 2.88 23.13
CA VAL A 253 15.75 1.79 24.07
C VAL A 253 14.47 1.25 24.71
N THR A 254 14.58 0.14 25.44
CA THR A 254 13.44 -0.53 26.09
C THR A 254 13.61 -0.52 27.62
N ALA A 255 12.68 0.09 28.35
CA ALA A 255 12.59 -0.05 29.80
C ALA A 255 11.96 -1.40 30.18
N VAL A 256 12.61 -2.12 31.10
CA VAL A 256 12.24 -3.48 31.50
C VAL A 256 12.16 -3.66 33.03
N GLY A 257 12.33 -2.60 33.80
CA GLY A 257 12.30 -2.67 35.25
C GLY A 257 12.47 -1.30 35.89
N TYR A 258 12.32 -1.23 37.20
CA TYR A 258 12.66 -0.07 38.00
C TYR A 258 13.15 -0.47 39.39
N ASP A 259 13.97 0.38 39.97
CA ASP A 259 14.54 0.24 41.31
C ASP A 259 14.28 1.54 42.10
N ASP A 260 13.34 1.48 43.04
CA ASP A 260 13.01 2.63 43.90
C ASP A 260 14.15 3.02 44.85
N PHE A 261 15.02 2.06 45.22
CA PHE A 261 16.14 2.32 46.11
C PHE A 261 17.20 3.19 45.44
N GLN A 262 17.34 3.04 44.13
CA GLN A 262 18.29 3.78 43.30
C GLN A 262 17.63 4.90 42.48
N GLU A 263 16.32 5.10 42.64
CA GLU A 263 15.49 6.07 41.89
C GLU A 263 15.72 5.99 40.37
N CYS A 264 15.76 4.78 39.80
CA CYS A 264 16.09 4.57 38.39
C CYS A 264 15.23 3.51 37.69
N PHE A 265 15.12 3.63 36.35
CA PHE A 265 14.61 2.58 35.48
C PHE A 265 15.76 1.68 35.01
N ILE A 266 15.50 0.38 34.92
CA ILE A 266 16.37 -0.61 34.31
C ILE A 266 16.06 -0.62 32.81
N VAL A 267 17.03 -0.21 32.00
CA VAL A 267 16.84 0.02 30.57
C VAL A 267 17.78 -0.88 29.76
N ARG A 268 17.22 -1.60 28.80
CA ARG A 268 17.95 -2.45 27.86
C ARG A 268 18.48 -1.62 26.70
N ASN A 269 19.79 -1.64 26.51
CA ASN A 269 20.45 -1.06 25.36
C ASN A 269 20.63 -2.10 24.23
N SER A 270 21.14 -1.66 23.08
CA SER A 270 21.38 -2.48 21.89
C SER A 270 22.83 -2.39 21.39
N TRP A 271 23.80 -2.27 22.31
CA TRP A 271 25.24 -2.16 22.00
C TRP A 271 26.05 -3.38 22.50
N GLY A 272 25.39 -4.54 22.60
CA GLY A 272 25.99 -5.79 23.03
C GLY A 272 26.17 -5.94 24.55
N GLU A 273 26.47 -7.16 24.99
CA GLU A 273 26.63 -7.52 26.41
C GLU A 273 27.89 -6.93 27.06
N GLY A 274 28.90 -6.55 26.26
CA GLY A 274 30.13 -5.94 26.76
C GLY A 274 29.99 -4.48 27.18
N TRP A 275 28.82 -3.87 26.97
CA TRP A 275 28.57 -2.46 27.27
C TRP A 275 27.66 -2.31 28.50
N GLY A 276 28.01 -1.42 29.42
CA GLY A 276 27.24 -1.15 30.63
C GLY A 276 27.18 -2.35 31.56
N ASP A 277 26.05 -2.54 32.25
CA ASP A 277 25.82 -3.73 33.07
C ASP A 277 25.21 -4.84 32.20
N LYS A 278 26.07 -5.59 31.52
CA LYS A 278 25.69 -6.69 30.61
C LYS A 278 24.66 -6.25 29.55
N GLY A 279 24.86 -5.09 28.94
CA GLY A 279 23.93 -4.52 27.95
C GLY A 279 22.81 -3.66 28.51
N TYR A 280 22.70 -3.54 29.84
CA TYR A 280 21.72 -2.70 30.52
C TYR A 280 22.36 -1.44 31.09
N PHE A 281 21.53 -0.43 31.31
CA PHE A 281 21.89 0.74 32.07
C PHE A 281 20.72 1.21 32.95
N TYR A 282 21.04 2.06 33.91
CA TYR A 282 20.15 2.53 34.95
C TYR A 282 19.91 4.01 34.71
N MET A 283 18.72 4.35 34.20
CA MET A 283 18.33 5.72 33.85
C MET A 283 17.61 6.38 35.04
N PRO A 284 18.10 7.51 35.58
CA PRO A 284 17.43 8.20 36.69
C PRO A 284 15.98 8.59 36.37
N TYR A 285 15.09 8.52 37.37
CA TYR A 285 13.68 8.95 37.22
C TYR A 285 13.54 10.38 36.74
N GLU A 286 14.37 11.27 37.28
CA GLU A 286 14.41 12.68 36.89
C GLU A 286 14.79 12.86 35.41
N TYR A 287 15.62 11.97 34.84
CA TYR A 287 16.03 12.05 33.44
C TYR A 287 14.88 11.65 32.51
N ILE A 288 14.30 10.47 32.74
CA ILE A 288 13.26 9.92 31.87
C ILE A 288 11.93 10.68 31.96
N CYS A 289 11.63 11.30 33.11
CA CYS A 289 10.43 12.11 33.28
C CYS A 289 10.57 13.52 32.71
N ASN A 290 11.77 13.93 32.28
CA ASN A 290 11.98 15.24 31.70
C ASN A 290 11.60 15.24 30.20
N PRO A 291 10.61 16.04 29.77
CA PRO A 291 10.14 16.07 28.38
C PRO A 291 11.19 16.61 27.40
N ASP A 292 12.19 17.35 27.87
CA ASP A 292 13.29 17.86 27.03
C ASP A 292 14.39 16.81 26.79
N LEU A 293 14.38 15.70 27.54
CA LEU A 293 15.42 14.67 27.51
C LEU A 293 14.94 13.32 26.99
N ALA A 294 13.66 12.99 27.18
CA ALA A 294 13.07 11.73 26.72
C ALA A 294 11.63 11.92 26.20
N HIS A 295 11.25 11.15 25.19
CA HIS A 295 9.95 11.23 24.52
C HIS A 295 9.53 9.88 23.90
N ASP A 296 8.33 9.81 23.33
CA ASP A 296 7.83 8.68 22.53
C ASP A 296 7.75 7.35 23.26
N PHE A 297 7.17 7.40 24.46
CA PHE A 297 6.92 6.24 25.28
C PHE A 297 5.79 5.38 24.71
N TRP A 298 6.11 4.15 24.29
CA TRP A 298 5.18 3.19 23.73
C TRP A 298 5.31 1.82 24.38
N SER A 299 4.17 1.16 24.62
CA SER A 299 4.11 -0.23 25.07
C SER A 299 3.47 -1.11 24.00
N ILE A 300 4.00 -2.32 23.83
CA ILE A 300 3.41 -3.39 23.02
C ILE A 300 2.68 -4.32 23.99
N GLU A 301 1.34 -4.27 23.97
CA GLU A 301 0.49 -4.95 24.95
C GLU A 301 0.04 -6.35 24.49
N TRP A 302 -0.20 -6.52 23.18
CA TRP A 302 -0.74 -7.77 22.63
C TRP A 302 -0.05 -8.17 21.33
N VAL A 303 0.28 -9.46 21.21
CA VAL A 303 0.82 -10.07 19.99
C VAL A 303 -0.08 -11.26 19.63
N LYS A 304 -0.47 -11.38 18.35
CA LYS A 304 -1.32 -12.50 17.89
C LYS A 304 -0.47 -13.67 17.41
N SER A 305 -0.84 -14.86 17.88
CA SER A 305 -0.31 -16.18 17.47
C SER A 305 -1.41 -17.09 16.90
N PHE A 306 -1.02 -18.30 16.49
CA PHE A 306 -1.61 -19.21 15.49
C PHE A 306 -3.11 -19.63 15.60
N GLU A 307 -3.88 -19.32 16.65
CA GLU A 307 -5.15 -20.05 16.93
C GLU A 307 -6.49 -19.29 16.83
N ASP A 308 -6.53 -18.00 16.47
CA ASP A 308 -7.84 -17.34 16.22
C ASP A 308 -8.50 -17.75 14.89
N ALA A 309 -7.85 -18.59 14.08
CA ALA A 309 -8.43 -19.22 12.90
C ALA A 309 -8.53 -20.71 13.19
N GLY A 310 -9.74 -21.16 13.54
CA GLY A 310 -10.00 -22.55 13.92
C GLY A 310 -9.45 -23.57 12.90
N PRO A 311 -9.12 -24.79 13.34
CA PRO A 311 -8.43 -25.76 12.50
C PRO A 311 -9.33 -26.21 11.33
N PRO A 312 -8.79 -26.29 10.09
CA PRO A 312 -9.44 -27.01 9.02
C PRO A 312 -9.39 -28.51 9.31
N SER A 313 -10.53 -29.18 9.24
CA SER A 313 -10.65 -30.62 9.38
C SER A 313 -9.83 -31.34 8.30
N MET A 314 -8.65 -31.85 8.66
CA MET A 314 -7.94 -32.79 7.82
C MET A 314 -8.48 -34.20 8.05
N GLY A 315 -9.06 -34.76 6.99
CA GLY A 315 -9.37 -36.18 6.89
C GLY A 315 -8.09 -37.02 6.97
N ASN A 316 -8.18 -38.10 7.75
CA ASN A 316 -7.18 -39.14 7.88
C ASN A 316 -6.66 -39.65 6.53
N CYS A 317 -5.35 -39.56 6.32
CA CYS A 317 -4.60 -40.46 5.43
C CYS A 317 -3.33 -40.90 6.15
N ASN A 318 -3.34 -42.13 6.69
CA ASN A 318 -2.14 -42.82 7.16
C ASN A 318 -1.18 -43.04 6.00
N ALA A 319 0.09 -42.67 6.16
CA ALA A 319 1.19 -43.21 5.38
C ALA A 319 2.31 -43.67 6.32
N SER A 320 2.59 -44.96 6.23
CA SER A 320 3.48 -45.75 7.04
C SER A 320 4.96 -45.49 6.75
N SER A 321 5.76 -45.49 7.81
CA SER A 321 7.16 -45.95 7.92
C SER A 321 8.00 -46.14 6.63
N VAL A 322 9.03 -45.31 6.46
CA VAL A 322 10.32 -45.74 5.89
C VAL A 322 11.48 -45.11 6.67
N SER A 323 12.47 -45.95 6.93
CA SER A 323 13.61 -45.83 7.85
C SER A 323 14.75 -44.90 7.42
N SER A 324 15.50 -44.48 8.44
CA SER A 324 16.79 -43.80 8.44
C SER A 324 17.84 -44.33 7.45
N SER A 325 18.59 -43.42 6.79
CA SER A 325 20.06 -43.27 6.92
C SER A 325 20.67 -42.54 5.71
N SER A 326 21.32 -41.40 5.95
CA SER A 326 22.67 -41.05 5.48
C SER A 326 22.93 -39.57 5.77
N GLU A 327 23.88 -39.34 6.68
CA GLU A 327 24.48 -38.03 6.92
C GLU A 327 25.15 -37.52 5.65
N LEU A 328 24.84 -36.29 5.24
CA LEU A 328 25.61 -35.54 4.27
C LEU A 328 26.04 -34.23 4.91
N GLN A 329 27.36 -34.13 5.07
CA GLN A 329 28.09 -33.00 5.64
C GLN A 329 27.69 -31.67 4.99
N VAL A 330 27.34 -30.70 5.83
CA VAL A 330 27.09 -29.32 5.42
C VAL A 330 28.44 -28.65 5.12
N GLY A 331 28.82 -28.65 3.84
CA GLY A 331 29.86 -27.78 3.31
C GLY A 331 29.39 -26.32 3.25
N ALA A 332 30.33 -25.40 3.44
CA ALA A 332 30.13 -23.96 3.54
C ALA A 332 29.20 -23.37 2.46
N ALA A 333 28.23 -22.56 2.89
CA ALA A 333 27.34 -21.78 2.02
C ALA A 333 28.17 -20.80 1.17
N GLN A 334 28.32 -21.13 -0.12
CA GLN A 334 28.91 -20.24 -1.12
C GLN A 334 27.85 -19.23 -1.59
N ARG A 335 28.27 -17.96 -1.74
CA ARG A 335 27.42 -16.82 -2.11
C ARG A 335 26.92 -16.96 -3.55
N HIS A 336 25.60 -16.91 -3.76
CA HIS A 336 24.99 -16.70 -5.06
C HIS A 336 24.56 -15.22 -5.22
N PRO A 337 24.63 -14.63 -6.43
CA PRO A 337 24.24 -13.24 -6.69
C PRO A 337 22.72 -13.02 -6.54
N SER A 338 22.32 -11.82 -6.06
CA SER A 338 20.94 -11.44 -5.74
C SER A 338 20.21 -10.79 -6.93
N LEU A 339 18.93 -11.10 -7.13
CA LEU A 339 18.06 -10.45 -8.13
C LEU A 339 17.92 -8.93 -7.93
N MET A 340 18.15 -8.44 -6.71
CA MET A 340 17.97 -7.03 -6.33
C MET A 340 19.18 -6.15 -6.64
N SER A 341 20.31 -6.72 -7.09
CA SER A 341 21.54 -5.98 -7.45
C SER A 341 21.86 -6.09 -8.95
N LEU A 342 20.88 -5.85 -9.80
CA LEU A 342 21.10 -5.80 -11.25
C LEU A 342 22.03 -4.62 -11.59
N PRO A 343 23.21 -4.85 -12.20
CA PRO A 343 24.11 -3.76 -12.57
C PRO A 343 23.45 -2.83 -13.60
N MET A 344 23.84 -1.55 -13.60
CA MET A 344 23.48 -0.62 -14.68
C MET A 344 23.90 -1.22 -16.03
N ARG A 345 22.95 -1.20 -16.97
CA ARG A 345 22.97 -1.86 -18.28
C ARG A 345 24.34 -1.79 -18.96
N THR A 346 24.94 -2.94 -19.22
CA THR A 346 26.13 -3.03 -20.08
C THR A 346 25.78 -3.42 -21.53
N ASN A 347 24.60 -4.02 -21.77
CA ASN A 347 24.16 -4.45 -23.11
C ASN A 347 22.70 -4.05 -23.43
N MET A 348 22.51 -3.54 -24.66
CA MET A 348 21.23 -3.29 -25.31
C MET A 348 20.52 -4.63 -25.55
N LYS A 349 19.49 -4.99 -24.75
CA LYS A 349 18.51 -6.12 -24.89
C LYS A 349 17.83 -6.56 -23.57
N PHE A 350 18.24 -6.02 -22.41
CA PHE A 350 17.63 -6.34 -21.11
C PHE A 350 16.66 -5.26 -20.65
N GLY A 351 15.65 -5.63 -19.86
CA GLY A 351 14.56 -4.71 -19.53
C GLY A 351 13.65 -5.10 -18.38
N TRP A 352 13.82 -6.27 -17.78
CA TRP A 352 12.96 -6.68 -16.67
C TRP A 352 13.45 -6.04 -15.37
N ARG A 353 12.51 -5.42 -14.66
CA ARG A 353 12.67 -4.95 -13.30
C ARG A 353 11.78 -5.79 -12.38
N PRO A 354 12.27 -6.27 -11.24
CA PRO A 354 11.45 -7.00 -10.28
C PRO A 354 10.21 -6.20 -9.87
N ASP A 355 9.06 -6.87 -9.79
CA ASP A 355 7.80 -6.25 -9.41
C ASP A 355 7.83 -5.78 -7.96
N MET A 356 7.34 -4.57 -7.69
CA MET A 356 7.00 -4.16 -6.33
C MET A 356 5.89 -5.08 -5.77
N PRO A 357 6.05 -5.65 -4.55
CA PRO A 357 5.02 -6.47 -3.93
C PRO A 357 3.71 -5.70 -3.71
N ASP A 358 2.59 -6.33 -4.05
CA ASP A 358 1.24 -5.79 -3.81
C ASP A 358 0.35 -6.90 -3.25
N HIS A 359 -0.17 -6.68 -2.05
CA HIS A 359 -1.00 -7.66 -1.34
C HIS A 359 -2.33 -7.97 -2.05
N ARG A 360 -2.70 -7.20 -3.08
CA ARG A 360 -3.90 -7.40 -3.91
C ARG A 360 -3.64 -8.28 -5.14
N ASP A 361 -2.39 -8.65 -5.40
CA ASP A 361 -2.07 -9.53 -6.53
C ASP A 361 -2.83 -10.85 -6.37
N LEU A 362 -3.75 -11.11 -7.30
CA LEU A 362 -4.52 -12.35 -7.33
C LEU A 362 -3.56 -13.52 -7.48
N ARG A 363 -3.57 -14.43 -6.51
CA ARG A 363 -2.76 -15.65 -6.54
C ARG A 363 -3.66 -16.81 -6.90
N VAL A 364 -3.26 -17.58 -7.90
CA VAL A 364 -4.01 -18.76 -8.33
C VAL A 364 -3.16 -19.99 -8.07
N THR A 365 -3.76 -20.97 -7.41
CA THR A 365 -3.28 -22.35 -7.42
C THR A 365 -4.03 -23.10 -8.50
N PHE A 366 -3.31 -23.75 -9.40
CA PHE A 366 -3.90 -24.53 -10.48
C PHE A 366 -4.16 -25.96 -10.01
N ASP A 367 -5.39 -26.43 -10.26
CA ASP A 367 -5.75 -27.82 -9.99
C ASP A 367 -5.01 -28.76 -10.95
N LYS A 368 -4.70 -29.96 -10.44
CA LYS A 368 -4.16 -31.04 -11.27
C LYS A 368 -5.27 -31.56 -12.19
N VAL A 369 -5.23 -31.13 -13.45
CA VAL A 369 -6.15 -31.59 -14.49
C VAL A 369 -5.41 -32.41 -15.54
N ASP A 370 -6.15 -33.22 -16.30
CA ASP A 370 -5.65 -33.77 -17.54
C ASP A 370 -5.54 -32.68 -18.61
N ALA A 371 -4.46 -32.72 -19.40
CA ALA A 371 -4.26 -31.75 -20.46
C ALA A 371 -5.40 -31.86 -21.49
N PRO A 372 -6.02 -30.74 -21.89
CA PRO A 372 -7.00 -30.71 -22.97
C PRO A 372 -6.49 -31.41 -24.24
N SER A 373 -7.40 -32.02 -25.01
CA SER A 373 -7.06 -32.84 -26.18
C SER A 373 -6.32 -32.10 -27.31
N HIS A 374 -6.37 -30.77 -27.32
CA HIS A 374 -5.68 -29.91 -28.28
C HIS A 374 -4.23 -29.56 -27.87
N ILE A 375 -3.80 -29.92 -26.64
CA ILE A 375 -2.44 -29.73 -26.15
C ILE A 375 -1.60 -30.98 -26.50
N GLN A 376 -0.41 -30.77 -27.07
CA GLN A 376 0.49 -31.88 -27.35
C GLN A 376 1.06 -32.44 -26.04
N LYS A 377 0.65 -33.66 -25.69
CA LYS A 377 1.12 -34.41 -24.52
C LYS A 377 1.81 -35.70 -24.95
N LYS A 378 3.00 -35.97 -24.42
CA LYS A 378 3.66 -37.29 -24.48
C LYS A 378 3.93 -37.76 -23.06
N SER A 379 3.54 -38.98 -22.70
CA SER A 379 3.70 -39.49 -21.33
C SER A 379 4.27 -40.91 -21.35
N GLU A 380 5.17 -41.20 -20.42
CA GLU A 380 5.71 -42.54 -20.18
C GLU A 380 5.91 -42.71 -18.66
N GLY A 381 5.10 -43.55 -18.04
CA GLY A 381 5.04 -43.65 -16.57
C GLY A 381 4.58 -42.33 -15.94
N GLU A 382 5.33 -41.86 -14.93
CA GLU A 382 5.06 -40.59 -14.23
C GLU A 382 5.62 -39.35 -14.94
N LYS A 383 6.42 -39.53 -16.00
CA LYS A 383 7.04 -38.42 -16.76
C LYS A 383 6.16 -38.02 -17.94
N GLU A 384 6.00 -36.72 -18.14
CA GLU A 384 5.29 -36.18 -19.31
C GLU A 384 6.00 -34.97 -19.95
N ILE A 385 5.65 -34.71 -21.20
CA ILE A 385 6.01 -33.50 -21.96
C ILE A 385 4.71 -32.79 -22.28
N ILE A 386 4.64 -31.50 -21.94
CA ILE A 386 3.57 -30.58 -22.34
C ILE A 386 4.19 -29.49 -23.20
N ASP A 387 3.66 -29.30 -24.41
CA ASP A 387 4.15 -28.30 -25.37
C ASP A 387 3.00 -27.48 -25.94
N LEU A 388 2.97 -26.18 -25.64
CA LEU A 388 1.97 -25.24 -26.13
C LEU A 388 2.35 -24.61 -27.47
N ARG A 389 3.57 -24.80 -27.98
CA ARG A 389 4.02 -24.19 -29.26
C ARG A 389 3.10 -24.51 -30.45
N PRO A 390 2.48 -25.70 -30.58
CA PRO A 390 1.48 -25.95 -31.62
C PRO A 390 0.25 -25.02 -31.54
N MET A 391 -0.08 -24.52 -30.34
CA MET A 391 -1.15 -23.55 -30.11
C MET A 391 -0.74 -22.11 -30.46
N ASN A 392 0.48 -21.88 -30.93
CA ASN A 392 0.96 -20.54 -31.27
C ASN A 392 0.37 -20.02 -32.60
N GLY A 393 -0.36 -20.85 -33.36
CA GLY A 393 -1.03 -20.43 -34.60
C GLY A 393 -0.09 -19.98 -35.72
N GLY A 394 1.20 -20.34 -35.67
CA GLY A 394 2.22 -19.86 -36.62
C GLY A 394 2.82 -18.49 -36.32
N PHE A 395 2.58 -17.94 -35.12
CA PHE A 395 3.05 -16.62 -34.73
C PHE A 395 4.58 -16.53 -34.58
N PRO A 396 5.25 -15.60 -35.30
CA PRO A 396 6.71 -15.56 -35.40
C PRO A 396 7.36 -15.22 -34.05
N ILE A 397 8.60 -15.67 -33.82
CA ILE A 397 9.38 -15.19 -32.68
C ILE A 397 9.71 -13.71 -32.87
N PHE A 398 9.44 -12.92 -31.83
CA PHE A 398 9.75 -11.50 -31.83
C PHE A 398 11.26 -11.26 -31.77
N ASP A 399 11.71 -10.20 -32.42
CA ASP A 399 12.99 -9.58 -32.15
C ASP A 399 12.75 -8.22 -31.52
N GLN A 400 13.26 -8.03 -30.30
CA GLN A 400 13.16 -6.77 -29.57
C GLN A 400 14.23 -5.75 -30.00
N GLY A 401 15.21 -6.16 -30.81
CA GLY A 401 16.28 -5.28 -31.27
C GLY A 401 17.12 -4.77 -30.11
N HIS A 402 17.37 -3.46 -30.07
CA HIS A 402 18.26 -2.83 -29.10
C HIS A 402 17.57 -2.33 -27.81
N LEU A 403 16.24 -2.36 -27.76
CA LEU A 403 15.46 -1.80 -26.64
C LEU A 403 15.36 -2.77 -25.46
N GLY A 404 15.26 -2.22 -24.26
CA GLY A 404 14.94 -2.93 -23.02
C GLY A 404 13.46 -3.28 -22.87
N SER A 405 12.79 -3.73 -23.93
CA SER A 405 11.34 -3.94 -23.99
C SER A 405 10.92 -5.40 -23.71
N CYS A 406 11.76 -6.20 -23.04
CA CYS A 406 11.52 -7.63 -22.88
C CYS A 406 10.21 -7.98 -22.15
N THR A 407 9.77 -7.14 -21.19
CA THR A 407 8.47 -7.28 -20.52
C THR A 407 7.32 -7.24 -21.51
N ALA A 408 7.29 -6.21 -22.36
CA ALA A 408 6.28 -6.05 -23.39
C ALA A 408 6.29 -7.19 -24.41
N ASN A 409 7.47 -7.71 -24.77
CA ASN A 409 7.59 -8.86 -25.68
C ASN A 409 7.04 -10.16 -25.04
N ALA A 410 7.38 -10.42 -23.77
CA ALA A 410 6.88 -11.57 -23.03
C ALA A 410 5.36 -11.51 -22.85
N LEU A 411 4.83 -10.33 -22.50
CA LEU A 411 3.41 -10.09 -22.32
C LEU A 411 2.62 -10.18 -23.62
N ALA A 412 3.15 -9.65 -24.72
CA ALA A 412 2.54 -9.82 -26.04
C ALA A 412 2.47 -11.29 -26.45
N ALA A 413 3.51 -12.09 -26.15
CA ALA A 413 3.48 -13.53 -26.38
C ALA A 413 2.42 -14.23 -25.51
N GLY A 414 2.41 -13.96 -24.20
CA GLY A 414 1.40 -14.52 -23.28
C GLY A 414 -0.03 -14.20 -23.70
N PHE A 415 -0.29 -12.94 -24.11
CA PHE A 415 -1.58 -12.52 -24.65
C PHE A 415 -1.96 -13.30 -25.91
N HIS A 416 -1.03 -13.45 -26.86
CA HIS A 416 -1.27 -14.15 -28.13
C HIS A 416 -1.65 -15.62 -27.91
N PHE A 417 -0.89 -16.34 -27.08
CA PHE A 417 -1.20 -17.73 -26.76
C PHE A 417 -2.57 -17.86 -26.07
N THR A 418 -2.90 -16.98 -25.12
CA THR A 418 -4.21 -17.00 -24.46
C THR A 418 -5.34 -16.71 -25.46
N LEU A 419 -5.15 -15.76 -26.38
CA LEU A 419 -6.13 -15.49 -27.44
C LEU A 419 -6.35 -16.70 -28.35
N HIS A 420 -5.28 -17.37 -28.78
CA HIS A 420 -5.40 -18.55 -29.66
C HIS A 420 -6.00 -19.77 -28.93
N LYS A 421 -5.69 -19.98 -27.64
CA LYS A 421 -6.39 -20.97 -26.81
C LYS A 421 -7.90 -20.73 -26.84
N MET A 422 -8.33 -19.49 -26.61
CA MET A 422 -9.75 -19.12 -26.64
C MET A 422 -10.39 -19.35 -28.02
N GLN A 423 -9.66 -19.10 -29.12
CA GLN A 423 -10.13 -19.42 -30.48
C GLN A 423 -10.38 -20.92 -30.69
N VAL A 424 -9.42 -21.76 -30.28
CA VAL A 424 -9.48 -23.23 -30.44
C VAL A 424 -10.58 -23.86 -29.56
N GLU A 425 -10.91 -23.24 -28.42
CA GLU A 425 -11.94 -23.69 -27.47
C GLU A 425 -13.38 -23.19 -27.80
N ASN A 426 -13.70 -22.98 -29.09
CA ASN A 426 -15.03 -22.60 -29.64
C ASN A 426 -15.45 -21.12 -29.58
N HIS A 427 -14.52 -20.17 -29.58
CA HIS A 427 -14.84 -18.77 -29.88
C HIS A 427 -14.48 -18.41 -31.33
N LYS A 428 -15.41 -18.64 -32.27
CA LYS A 428 -15.17 -18.63 -33.74
C LYS A 428 -14.98 -17.27 -34.43
N ASP A 429 -14.75 -16.18 -33.70
CA ASP A 429 -14.85 -14.84 -34.27
C ASP A 429 -13.56 -14.00 -34.17
N PHE A 430 -12.35 -14.53 -34.09
CA PHE A 430 -11.17 -13.67 -33.93
C PHE A 430 -10.30 -13.55 -35.19
N ALA A 431 -9.93 -12.32 -35.54
CA ALA A 431 -9.02 -12.00 -36.63
C ALA A 431 -7.54 -12.17 -36.20
N ASP A 432 -6.63 -12.28 -37.17
CA ASP A 432 -5.18 -12.26 -36.94
C ASP A 432 -4.76 -10.99 -36.18
N PHE A 433 -4.21 -11.16 -34.98
CA PHE A 433 -3.99 -10.08 -34.01
C PHE A 433 -2.61 -10.22 -33.36
N THR A 434 -1.65 -9.43 -33.85
CA THR A 434 -0.32 -9.29 -33.23
C THR A 434 -0.35 -8.10 -32.28
N PRO A 435 -0.10 -8.27 -30.96
CA PRO A 435 -0.16 -7.16 -30.00
C PRO A 435 1.02 -6.20 -30.18
N SER A 436 0.77 -4.88 -30.20
CA SER A 436 1.83 -3.88 -30.31
C SER A 436 2.70 -3.85 -29.05
N ARG A 437 3.94 -4.33 -29.19
CA ARG A 437 4.92 -4.36 -28.12
C ARG A 437 5.34 -2.96 -27.68
N LEU A 438 5.50 -2.00 -28.59
CA LEU A 438 5.84 -0.63 -28.23
C LEU A 438 4.68 0.13 -27.58
N PHE A 439 3.43 -0.20 -27.93
CA PHE A 439 2.29 0.34 -27.22
C PHE A 439 2.31 -0.11 -25.75
N ILE A 440 2.54 -1.40 -25.50
CA ILE A 440 2.70 -1.92 -24.13
C ILE A 440 3.89 -1.23 -23.46
N TYR A 441 5.06 -1.21 -24.10
CA TYR A 441 6.30 -0.69 -23.51
C TYR A 441 6.27 0.82 -23.23
N TYR A 442 5.61 1.62 -24.07
CA TYR A 442 5.40 3.05 -23.80
C TYR A 442 4.53 3.24 -22.55
N ASN A 443 3.41 2.52 -22.47
CA ASN A 443 2.46 2.67 -21.38
C ASN A 443 2.97 2.07 -20.05
N GLU A 444 3.78 1.01 -20.09
CA GLU A 444 4.55 0.51 -18.93
C GLU A 444 5.37 1.64 -18.31
N ARG A 445 6.19 2.30 -19.13
CA ARG A 445 7.05 3.40 -18.68
C ARG A 445 6.30 4.68 -18.38
N LEU A 446 5.09 4.85 -18.91
CA LEU A 446 4.20 5.94 -18.50
C LEU A 446 3.74 5.75 -17.05
N VAL A 447 3.36 4.54 -16.66
CA VAL A 447 2.99 4.20 -15.28
C VAL A 447 4.19 4.38 -14.35
N GLU A 448 5.39 4.00 -14.80
CA GLU A 448 6.62 4.06 -13.99
C GLU A 448 7.37 5.39 -14.09
N GLY A 449 6.84 6.39 -14.82
CA GLY A 449 7.42 7.73 -14.93
C GLY A 449 8.74 7.84 -15.72
N SER A 450 8.98 6.95 -16.69
CA SER A 450 10.27 6.81 -17.38
C SER A 450 10.20 6.81 -18.92
N VAL A 451 9.14 7.34 -19.53
CA VAL A 451 8.92 7.30 -21.01
C VAL A 451 10.06 7.87 -21.86
N ASN A 452 10.83 8.82 -21.31
CA ASN A 452 11.97 9.45 -22.01
C ASN A 452 13.26 8.62 -21.97
N GLN A 453 13.26 7.51 -21.21
CA GLN A 453 14.42 6.65 -21.03
C GLN A 453 14.04 5.22 -21.42
N ASP A 454 14.99 4.50 -22.02
CA ASP A 454 14.86 3.07 -22.17
C ASP A 454 15.16 2.44 -20.79
N ALA A 455 14.18 2.49 -19.88
CA ALA A 455 14.36 2.11 -18.48
C ALA A 455 14.02 0.64 -18.21
N GLY A 456 13.33 -0.03 -19.14
CA GLY A 456 12.71 -1.32 -18.86
C GLY A 456 11.45 -1.14 -18.03
N ALA A 457 10.84 -2.24 -17.59
CA ALA A 457 9.60 -2.21 -16.82
C ALA A 457 9.43 -3.41 -15.90
N MET A 458 8.49 -3.27 -14.98
CA MET A 458 7.94 -4.35 -14.16
C MET A 458 6.84 -5.10 -14.93
N ILE A 459 6.80 -6.42 -14.79
CA ILE A 459 5.78 -7.26 -15.45
C ILE A 459 4.38 -6.88 -14.94
N ARG A 460 4.25 -6.56 -13.64
CA ARG A 460 2.97 -6.14 -13.03
C ARG A 460 2.38 -4.92 -13.72
N ASP A 461 3.19 -3.95 -14.10
CA ASP A 461 2.71 -2.69 -14.65
C ASP A 461 2.32 -2.86 -16.12
N GLY A 462 3.04 -3.72 -16.86
CA GLY A 462 2.62 -4.16 -18.19
C GLY A 462 1.26 -4.89 -18.17
N ILE A 463 1.04 -5.79 -17.22
CA ILE A 463 -0.24 -6.48 -17.06
C ILE A 463 -1.37 -5.51 -16.69
N LYS A 464 -1.12 -4.57 -15.77
CA LYS A 464 -2.09 -3.53 -15.41
C LYS A 464 -2.45 -2.64 -16.59
N VAL A 465 -1.46 -2.26 -17.40
CA VAL A 465 -1.66 -1.49 -18.63
C VAL A 465 -2.53 -2.28 -19.59
N MET A 466 -2.20 -3.54 -19.87
CA MET A 466 -2.98 -4.38 -20.78
C MET A 466 -4.38 -4.67 -20.25
N SER A 467 -4.60 -4.59 -18.94
CA SER A 467 -5.94 -4.74 -18.34
C SER A 467 -6.76 -3.43 -18.39
N LYS A 468 -6.14 -2.28 -18.10
CA LYS A 468 -6.84 -0.99 -18.01
C LYS A 468 -6.95 -0.27 -19.36
N VAL A 469 -5.86 -0.23 -20.10
CA VAL A 469 -5.72 0.47 -21.39
C VAL A 469 -6.00 -0.48 -22.55
N GLY A 470 -5.56 -1.74 -22.42
CA GLY A 470 -5.62 -2.74 -23.48
C GLY A 470 -4.36 -2.76 -24.33
N VAL A 471 -4.44 -3.40 -25.50
CA VAL A 471 -3.33 -3.49 -26.46
C VAL A 471 -3.84 -3.34 -27.89
N CYS A 472 -3.23 -2.46 -28.67
CA CYS A 472 -3.59 -2.30 -30.08
C CYS A 472 -2.81 -3.30 -30.96
N PRO A 473 -3.23 -3.53 -32.22
CA PRO A 473 -2.44 -4.30 -33.16
C PRO A 473 -1.09 -3.62 -33.48
N GLU A 474 -0.04 -4.42 -33.64
CA GLU A 474 1.29 -3.95 -34.05
C GLU A 474 1.30 -3.38 -35.48
N SER A 475 0.31 -3.74 -36.31
CA SER A 475 0.11 -3.11 -37.62
C SER A 475 -0.29 -1.62 -37.54
N ILE A 476 -0.85 -1.20 -36.40
CA ILE A 476 -1.24 0.18 -36.12
C ILE A 476 -0.08 0.93 -35.47
N TRP A 477 0.48 0.37 -34.40
CA TRP A 477 1.65 0.91 -33.73
C TRP A 477 2.82 -0.05 -33.89
N LYS A 478 3.61 0.16 -34.94
CA LYS A 478 4.69 -0.74 -35.36
C LYS A 478 5.84 -0.75 -34.37
N TYR A 479 6.51 -1.89 -34.29
CA TYR A 479 7.77 -1.98 -33.56
C TYR A 479 8.90 -1.33 -34.36
N ASP A 480 9.55 -0.34 -33.76
CA ASP A 480 10.71 0.37 -34.28
C ASP A 480 11.69 0.57 -33.12
N ASP A 481 12.85 -0.09 -33.19
CA ASP A 481 13.90 -0.04 -32.18
C ASP A 481 14.88 1.13 -32.38
N GLY A 482 14.52 2.10 -33.22
CA GLY A 482 15.24 3.34 -33.40
C GLY A 482 15.36 4.16 -32.10
N PRO A 483 16.37 5.04 -32.01
CA PRO A 483 16.85 5.63 -30.74
C PRO A 483 15.83 6.49 -29.98
N ASP A 484 14.75 6.92 -30.64
CA ASP A 484 13.76 7.82 -30.06
C ASP A 484 12.29 7.39 -30.31
N PHE A 485 12.03 6.37 -31.13
CA PHE A 485 10.65 5.99 -31.45
C PHE A 485 9.91 5.48 -30.21
N PHE A 486 10.61 4.77 -29.33
CA PHE A 486 10.06 4.30 -28.05
C PHE A 486 9.57 5.43 -27.13
N LYS A 487 10.02 6.68 -27.33
CA LYS A 487 9.64 7.86 -26.54
C LYS A 487 8.35 8.49 -27.06
N GLN A 488 7.96 8.15 -28.28
CA GLN A 488 6.78 8.72 -28.93
C GLN A 488 5.52 8.11 -28.34
N GLN A 489 4.60 8.99 -27.94
CA GLN A 489 3.29 8.58 -27.49
C GLN A 489 2.50 7.95 -28.63
N PRO A 490 1.87 6.78 -28.43
CA PRO A 490 0.93 6.21 -29.39
C PRO A 490 -0.20 7.18 -29.75
N ASP A 491 -0.63 7.16 -31.01
CA ASP A 491 -1.72 8.00 -31.46
C ASP A 491 -3.08 7.60 -30.85
N ASP A 492 -4.05 8.51 -30.90
CA ASP A 492 -5.39 8.27 -30.32
C ASP A 492 -6.07 7.02 -30.91
N LYS A 493 -5.82 6.75 -32.20
CA LYS A 493 -6.34 5.56 -32.89
C LYS A 493 -5.79 4.27 -32.28
N SER A 494 -4.52 4.26 -31.87
CA SER A 494 -3.89 3.15 -31.16
C SER A 494 -4.60 2.91 -29.83
N TYR A 495 -4.87 3.95 -29.04
CA TYR A 495 -5.60 3.82 -27.78
C TYR A 495 -7.06 3.37 -27.96
N GLU A 496 -7.77 3.88 -28.97
CA GLU A 496 -9.15 3.47 -29.26
C GLU A 496 -9.25 1.98 -29.64
N LEU A 497 -8.29 1.48 -30.43
CA LEU A 497 -8.21 0.07 -30.78
C LEU A 497 -7.74 -0.80 -29.62
N ALA A 498 -6.85 -0.28 -28.77
CA ALA A 498 -6.37 -0.99 -27.58
C ALA A 498 -7.52 -1.33 -26.61
N GLN A 499 -8.46 -0.41 -26.39
CA GLN A 499 -9.59 -0.64 -25.49
C GLN A 499 -10.50 -1.80 -25.92
N LYS A 500 -10.49 -2.16 -27.22
CA LYS A 500 -11.25 -3.29 -27.77
C LYS A 500 -10.57 -4.64 -27.49
N CYS A 501 -9.32 -4.62 -27.00
CA CYS A 501 -8.50 -5.78 -26.71
C CYS A 501 -7.81 -5.67 -25.34
N ARG A 502 -8.48 -6.11 -24.28
CA ARG A 502 -8.01 -5.99 -22.89
C ARG A 502 -7.78 -7.33 -22.22
N VAL A 503 -6.84 -7.37 -21.29
CA VAL A 503 -6.68 -8.48 -20.35
C VAL A 503 -7.74 -8.35 -19.26
N MET A 504 -8.68 -9.30 -19.20
CA MET A 504 -9.75 -9.27 -18.20
C MET A 504 -9.43 -10.12 -16.98
N GLY A 505 -8.47 -11.03 -17.09
CA GLY A 505 -8.04 -11.83 -15.96
C GLY A 505 -6.56 -12.19 -16.06
N TYR A 506 -5.90 -12.03 -14.92
CA TYR A 506 -4.49 -12.27 -14.72
C TYR A 506 -4.25 -12.65 -13.27
N ALA A 507 -3.24 -13.46 -13.02
CA ALA A 507 -2.89 -13.88 -11.67
C ALA A 507 -1.41 -14.23 -11.56
N ARG A 508 -0.87 -14.08 -10.35
CA ARG A 508 0.45 -14.61 -10.00
C ARG A 508 0.38 -16.13 -9.90
N VAL A 509 1.34 -16.78 -10.55
CA VAL A 509 1.58 -18.22 -10.42
C VAL A 509 2.53 -18.41 -9.24
N ALA A 510 2.20 -19.31 -8.31
CA ALA A 510 3.11 -19.61 -7.20
C ALA A 510 4.42 -20.20 -7.75
N GLN A 511 5.56 -19.75 -7.22
CA GLN A 511 6.88 -20.26 -7.59
C GLN A 511 7.11 -21.66 -7.02
N ASP A 512 6.46 -22.63 -7.65
CA ASP A 512 6.48 -24.03 -7.28
C ASP A 512 6.38 -24.88 -8.55
N LEU A 513 7.20 -25.92 -8.63
CA LEU A 513 7.27 -26.78 -9.81
C LEU A 513 5.91 -27.41 -10.16
N SER A 514 5.13 -27.81 -9.15
CA SER A 514 3.82 -28.40 -9.38
C SER A 514 2.82 -27.39 -9.92
N GLN A 515 2.88 -26.15 -9.45
CA GLN A 515 2.03 -25.06 -9.89
C GLN A 515 2.38 -24.58 -11.31
N PHE A 516 3.67 -24.49 -11.66
CA PHE A 516 4.09 -24.19 -13.02
C PHE A 516 3.63 -25.25 -14.02
N LYS A 517 3.83 -26.53 -13.68
CA LYS A 517 3.36 -27.64 -14.51
C LYS A 517 1.84 -27.64 -14.65
N ALA A 518 1.12 -27.45 -13.55
CA ALA A 518 -0.34 -27.37 -13.56
C ALA A 518 -0.84 -26.20 -14.42
N CYS A 519 -0.22 -25.02 -14.33
CA CYS A 519 -0.54 -23.85 -15.16
C CYS A 519 -0.42 -24.16 -16.67
N LEU A 520 0.73 -24.70 -17.08
CA LEU A 520 1.01 -25.06 -18.47
C LEU A 520 0.12 -26.20 -18.96
N LYS A 521 -0.17 -27.18 -18.11
CA LYS A 521 -1.06 -28.32 -18.42
C LYS A 521 -2.51 -27.90 -18.60
N ASN A 522 -2.95 -26.84 -17.92
CA ASN A 522 -4.23 -26.16 -18.15
C ASN A 522 -4.24 -25.32 -19.44
N GLY A 523 -3.11 -25.25 -20.17
CA GLY A 523 -2.97 -24.50 -21.42
C GLY A 523 -2.65 -23.02 -21.23
N TYR A 524 -2.32 -22.57 -20.01
CA TYR A 524 -1.95 -21.18 -19.76
C TYR A 524 -0.42 -21.04 -19.77
N PRO A 525 0.15 -20.30 -20.74
CA PRO A 525 1.53 -19.87 -20.59
C PRO A 525 1.62 -18.81 -19.49
N PHE A 526 2.81 -18.68 -18.91
CA PHE A 526 3.09 -17.64 -17.93
C PHE A 526 4.34 -16.86 -18.31
N VAL A 527 4.31 -15.57 -18.04
CA VAL A 527 5.46 -14.68 -18.17
C VAL A 527 6.20 -14.62 -16.84
N PHE A 528 7.51 -14.43 -16.90
CA PHE A 528 8.33 -14.30 -15.70
C PHE A 528 9.62 -13.57 -16.03
N GLY A 529 10.26 -13.04 -14.99
CA GLY A 529 11.57 -12.43 -15.07
C GLY A 529 12.65 -13.32 -14.49
N PHE A 530 13.86 -13.25 -15.05
CA PHE A 530 15.00 -13.98 -14.53
C PHE A 530 16.30 -13.18 -14.67
N ALA A 531 17.25 -13.47 -13.79
CA ALA A 531 18.60 -12.93 -13.89
C ALA A 531 19.34 -13.60 -15.05
N VAL A 532 19.86 -12.80 -15.97
CA VAL A 532 20.74 -13.28 -17.02
C VAL A 532 22.16 -13.29 -16.50
N LEU A 533 22.80 -14.46 -16.53
CA LEU A 533 24.18 -14.68 -16.10
C LEU A 533 25.09 -14.96 -17.31
N THR A 534 26.40 -14.87 -17.15
CA THR A 534 27.39 -15.17 -18.21
C THR A 534 27.23 -16.56 -18.81
N SER A 535 26.81 -17.55 -18.03
CA SER A 535 26.50 -18.91 -18.51
C SER A 535 25.31 -18.98 -19.48
N PHE A 536 24.44 -17.98 -19.49
CA PHE A 536 23.33 -17.87 -20.45
C PHE A 536 23.80 -17.34 -21.81
N GLN A 537 24.76 -16.40 -21.84
CA GLN A 537 25.27 -15.79 -23.08
C GLN A 537 26.47 -16.57 -23.65
N THR A 538 26.41 -17.90 -23.65
CA THR A 538 27.44 -18.72 -24.30
C THR A 538 27.03 -19.07 -25.73
N ALA A 539 28.02 -19.30 -26.61
CA ALA A 539 27.77 -19.76 -27.97
C ALA A 539 26.98 -21.08 -28.01
N GLU A 540 27.12 -21.94 -26.98
CA GLU A 540 26.41 -23.20 -26.90
C GLU A 540 24.93 -23.02 -26.55
N VAL A 541 24.59 -22.15 -25.60
CA VAL A 541 23.18 -21.78 -25.32
C VAL A 541 22.59 -21.07 -26.53
N ALA A 542 23.33 -20.14 -27.15
CA ALA A 542 22.88 -19.46 -28.36
C ALA A 542 22.65 -20.42 -29.54
N ARG A 543 23.35 -21.55 -29.61
CA ARG A 543 23.21 -22.55 -30.69
C ARG A 543 22.12 -23.60 -30.41
N THR A 544 21.97 -24.01 -29.15
CA THR A 544 21.13 -25.17 -28.77
C THR A 544 19.87 -24.79 -27.99
N GLY A 545 19.86 -23.59 -27.41
CA GLY A 545 18.86 -23.17 -26.44
C GLY A 545 18.98 -23.88 -25.09
N LYS A 546 19.93 -24.79 -24.87
CA LYS A 546 20.00 -25.53 -23.60
C LYS A 546 20.73 -24.71 -22.55
N MET A 547 20.00 -24.26 -21.53
CA MET A 547 20.62 -23.62 -20.37
C MET A 547 21.23 -24.65 -19.42
N VAL A 548 22.28 -24.21 -18.74
CA VAL A 548 22.89 -24.94 -17.62
C VAL A 548 22.68 -24.16 -16.33
N MET A 549 22.77 -24.84 -15.19
CA MET A 549 22.80 -24.17 -13.90
C MET A 549 24.06 -23.31 -13.79
N PRO A 550 23.95 -22.10 -13.20
CA PRO A 550 25.08 -21.20 -13.11
C PRO A 550 26.14 -21.69 -12.13
N GLN A 551 27.39 -21.37 -12.42
CA GLN A 551 28.54 -21.66 -11.56
C GLN A 551 28.90 -20.43 -10.70
N ALA A 552 29.64 -20.64 -9.62
CA ALA A 552 30.03 -19.56 -8.70
C ALA A 552 30.85 -18.43 -9.36
N THR A 553 31.47 -18.69 -10.51
CA THR A 553 32.22 -17.72 -11.31
C THR A 553 31.35 -16.91 -12.27
N ASP A 554 30.08 -17.24 -12.41
CA ASP A 554 29.20 -16.54 -13.33
C ASP A 554 28.86 -15.13 -12.85
N GLN A 555 28.90 -14.18 -13.78
CA GLN A 555 28.57 -12.78 -13.51
C GLN A 555 27.16 -12.46 -14.01
N GLN A 556 26.46 -11.59 -13.28
CA GLN A 556 25.14 -11.11 -13.66
C GLN A 556 25.23 -10.00 -14.69
N LEU A 557 24.54 -10.19 -15.81
CA LEU A 557 24.56 -9.32 -16.98
C LEU A 557 23.34 -8.39 -17.03
N GLY A 558 22.21 -8.81 -16.46
CA GLY A 558 20.97 -8.03 -16.48
C GLY A 558 19.74 -8.86 -16.14
N GLY A 559 18.57 -8.22 -16.23
CA GLY A 559 17.27 -8.85 -15.98
C GLY A 559 16.49 -8.99 -17.29
N HIS A 560 15.97 -10.18 -17.55
CA HIS A 560 15.22 -10.46 -18.78
C HIS A 560 13.87 -11.10 -18.48
N ALA A 561 12.83 -10.71 -19.23
CA ALA A 561 11.49 -11.27 -19.12
C ALA A 561 11.15 -12.10 -20.35
N VAL A 562 10.54 -13.25 -20.13
CA VAL A 562 10.27 -14.29 -21.14
C VAL A 562 8.96 -15.00 -20.84
N CYS A 563 8.50 -15.85 -21.76
CA CYS A 563 7.22 -16.57 -21.64
C CYS A 563 7.46 -18.09 -21.64
N ALA A 564 7.07 -18.77 -20.56
CA ALA A 564 7.09 -20.23 -20.48
C ALA A 564 5.89 -20.82 -21.23
N VAL A 565 6.14 -21.80 -22.09
CA VAL A 565 5.14 -22.38 -23.01
C VAL A 565 5.13 -23.91 -22.99
N GLY A 566 5.82 -24.54 -22.05
CA GLY A 566 5.82 -25.99 -21.92
C GLY A 566 6.86 -26.51 -20.94
N TYR A 567 6.89 -27.82 -20.74
CA TYR A 567 7.88 -28.52 -19.93
C TYR A 567 8.16 -29.93 -20.45
N ASP A 568 9.36 -30.45 -20.14
CA ASP A 568 9.81 -31.79 -20.51
C ASP A 568 10.42 -32.49 -19.28
N ASP A 569 9.72 -33.48 -18.73
CA ASP A 569 10.19 -34.26 -17.56
C ASP A 569 11.32 -35.22 -17.87
N PHE A 570 11.54 -35.57 -19.12
CA PHE A 570 12.69 -36.39 -19.51
C PHE A 570 13.97 -35.56 -19.46
N GLN A 571 13.87 -34.26 -19.75
CA GLN A 571 14.99 -33.32 -19.73
C GLN A 571 15.04 -32.42 -18.49
N GLN A 572 14.03 -32.49 -17.61
CA GLN A 572 13.91 -31.68 -16.37
C GLN A 572 13.99 -30.18 -16.65
N CYS A 573 13.33 -29.72 -17.71
CA CYS A 573 13.38 -28.33 -18.15
C CYS A 573 12.03 -27.78 -18.61
N PHE A 574 11.89 -26.46 -18.52
CA PHE A 574 10.81 -25.69 -19.13
C PHE A 574 11.19 -25.27 -20.54
N ILE A 575 10.20 -25.25 -21.44
CA ILE A 575 10.31 -24.71 -22.79
C ILE A 575 9.93 -23.23 -22.71
N VAL A 576 10.88 -22.34 -23.01
CA VAL A 576 10.74 -20.91 -22.81
C VAL A 576 10.95 -20.16 -24.12
N ARG A 577 10.02 -19.25 -24.43
CA ARG A 577 10.04 -18.38 -25.61
C ARG A 577 10.83 -17.11 -25.32
N ASN A 578 11.85 -16.85 -26.14
CA ASN A 578 12.63 -15.60 -26.09
C ASN A 578 12.12 -14.55 -27.10
N SER A 579 12.73 -13.37 -27.10
CA SER A 579 12.42 -12.22 -27.95
C SER A 579 13.63 -11.66 -28.70
N TRP A 580 14.57 -12.53 -29.10
CA TRP A 580 15.80 -12.15 -29.83
C TRP A 580 15.82 -12.65 -31.28
N GLY A 581 14.63 -12.84 -31.87
CA GLY A 581 14.47 -13.30 -33.24
C GLY A 581 14.81 -14.78 -33.46
N GLU A 582 14.58 -15.25 -34.69
CA GLU A 582 14.92 -16.61 -35.12
C GLU A 582 16.33 -16.72 -35.74
N ALA A 583 17.04 -15.61 -35.95
CA ALA A 583 18.38 -15.52 -36.54
C ALA A 583 19.17 -14.36 -35.91
N ASN A 584 20.43 -14.57 -35.52
CA ASN A 584 21.30 -13.49 -35.03
C ASN A 584 21.75 -12.58 -36.20
N SER A 585 21.61 -11.27 -36.03
CA SER A 585 22.49 -10.28 -36.65
C SER A 585 23.61 -9.95 -35.65
N ASP A 586 24.85 -10.28 -36.00
CA ASP A 586 26.01 -9.86 -35.22
C ASP A 586 26.31 -8.36 -35.50
N HIS A 587 27.00 -7.67 -34.60
CA HIS A 587 27.37 -6.24 -34.69
C HIS A 587 28.22 -5.85 -35.93
N LEU A 588 28.47 -6.80 -36.85
CA LEU A 588 29.28 -6.66 -38.07
C LEU A 588 28.52 -7.08 -39.36
N GLY A 589 27.20 -7.33 -39.29
CA GLY A 589 26.38 -7.50 -40.51
C GLY A 589 26.59 -8.80 -41.30
N ALA A 590 27.13 -9.86 -40.68
CA ALA A 590 27.17 -11.19 -41.28
C ALA A 590 26.12 -12.12 -40.66
N THR A 591 25.28 -12.73 -41.50
CA THR A 591 24.22 -13.67 -41.11
C THR A 591 24.84 -14.99 -40.64
N VAL A 592 24.82 -15.26 -39.33
CA VAL A 592 25.26 -16.54 -38.76
C VAL A 592 24.36 -16.95 -37.59
N GLY A 593 23.65 -18.07 -37.77
CA GLY A 593 23.07 -18.86 -36.67
C GLY A 593 21.75 -18.37 -36.06
N ARG A 594 20.80 -19.30 -35.89
CA ARG A 594 19.54 -19.09 -35.16
C ARG A 594 19.84 -18.99 -33.66
N TRP A 595 19.24 -18.04 -32.93
CA TRP A 595 19.40 -17.98 -31.48
C TRP A 595 18.49 -19.01 -30.81
N GLY A 596 19.08 -19.90 -30.02
CA GLY A 596 18.40 -21.03 -29.39
C GLY A 596 17.87 -22.07 -30.39
N ASP A 597 16.90 -22.87 -29.95
CA ASP A 597 16.13 -23.74 -30.84
C ASP A 597 15.00 -22.92 -31.48
N LYS A 598 15.33 -22.21 -32.58
CA LYS A 598 14.38 -21.35 -33.32
C LYS A 598 13.73 -20.29 -32.43
N GLY A 599 14.51 -19.59 -31.61
CA GLY A 599 14.02 -18.56 -30.69
C GLY A 599 13.50 -19.07 -29.34
N TYR A 600 13.54 -20.38 -29.11
CA TYR A 600 13.23 -20.99 -27.81
C TYR A 600 14.49 -21.46 -27.10
N PHE A 601 14.40 -21.54 -25.78
CA PHE A 601 15.44 -22.14 -24.94
C PHE A 601 14.80 -23.01 -23.85
N TYR A 602 15.63 -23.85 -23.25
CA TYR A 602 15.26 -24.87 -22.30
C TYR A 602 15.87 -24.52 -20.94
N MET A 603 15.03 -24.07 -20.01
CA MET A 603 15.44 -23.62 -18.68
C MET A 603 15.29 -24.77 -17.67
N PRO A 604 16.33 -25.18 -16.93
CA PRO A 604 16.22 -26.21 -15.90
C PRO A 604 15.13 -25.89 -14.87
N TYR A 605 14.43 -26.92 -14.37
CA TYR A 605 13.43 -26.75 -13.30
C TYR A 605 14.00 -26.05 -12.07
N GLU A 606 15.21 -26.44 -11.68
CA GLU A 606 15.94 -25.84 -10.56
C GLU A 606 16.17 -24.35 -10.77
N TYR A 607 16.46 -23.90 -11.99
CA TYR A 607 16.68 -22.49 -12.30
C TYR A 607 15.39 -21.67 -12.10
N MET A 608 14.28 -22.13 -12.68
CA MET A 608 12.98 -21.45 -12.60
C MET A 608 12.44 -21.39 -11.16
N CYS A 609 12.63 -22.46 -10.39
CA CYS A 609 12.17 -22.55 -9.02
C CYS A 609 13.10 -21.85 -8.01
N HIS A 610 14.29 -21.43 -8.42
CA HIS A 610 15.24 -20.78 -7.51
C HIS A 610 14.88 -19.29 -7.34
N PRO A 611 14.53 -18.84 -6.12
CA PRO A 611 14.02 -17.49 -5.88
C PRO A 611 15.04 -16.38 -6.14
N ALA A 612 16.34 -16.69 -6.15
CA ALA A 612 17.39 -15.75 -6.52
C ALA A 612 17.73 -15.73 -8.03
N LEU A 613 17.10 -16.57 -8.85
CA LEU A 613 17.39 -16.65 -10.28
C LEU A 613 16.19 -16.27 -11.14
N ALA A 614 14.96 -16.53 -10.68
CA ALA A 614 13.73 -16.16 -11.38
C ALA A 614 12.65 -15.67 -10.40
N SER A 615 11.81 -14.74 -10.85
CA SER A 615 10.70 -14.15 -10.08
C SER A 615 9.58 -13.65 -11.01
N ASP A 616 8.51 -13.12 -10.42
CA ASP A 616 7.42 -12.42 -11.10
C ASP A 616 6.66 -13.23 -12.14
N PHE A 617 6.24 -14.42 -11.72
CA PHE A 617 5.46 -15.34 -12.53
C PHE A 617 4.00 -14.89 -12.62
N TRP A 618 3.55 -14.57 -13.83
CA TRP A 618 2.18 -14.13 -14.11
C TRP A 618 1.56 -14.90 -15.27
N ALA A 619 0.32 -15.34 -15.11
CA ALA A 619 -0.47 -15.93 -16.18
C ALA A 619 -1.62 -14.99 -16.58
N ILE A 620 -1.84 -14.85 -17.90
CA ILE A 620 -3.01 -14.19 -18.48
C ILE A 620 -4.04 -15.27 -18.78
N ASN A 621 -5.19 -15.24 -18.11
CA ASN A 621 -6.19 -16.30 -18.25
C ASN A 621 -7.38 -15.93 -19.15
N TRP A 622 -7.65 -14.64 -19.37
CA TRP A 622 -8.74 -14.19 -20.22
C TRP A 622 -8.44 -12.86 -20.91
N VAL A 623 -8.79 -12.79 -22.19
CA VAL A 623 -8.68 -11.58 -23.01
C VAL A 623 -10.00 -11.24 -23.71
N GLU A 624 -10.31 -9.95 -23.82
CA GLU A 624 -11.36 -9.41 -24.67
C GLU A 624 -10.79 -9.20 -26.09
N GLY A 625 -11.53 -9.49 -27.18
CA GLY A 625 -11.00 -9.42 -28.55
C GLY A 625 -12.03 -9.05 -29.63
N PHE A 626 -11.55 -8.70 -30.84
CA PHE A 626 -12.37 -8.32 -32.00
C PHE A 626 -13.21 -9.48 -32.56
N LYS A 627 -14.49 -9.24 -32.87
CA LYS A 627 -15.34 -10.18 -33.62
C LYS A 627 -15.11 -10.07 -35.14
N ASN A 628 -14.97 -11.19 -35.85
CA ASN A 628 -14.82 -11.28 -37.30
C ASN A 628 -16.09 -10.76 -37.98
N THR A 629 -16.03 -9.56 -38.56
CA THR A 629 -17.07 -9.05 -39.45
C THR A 629 -16.73 -9.38 -40.89
N SER A 630 -16.74 -10.67 -41.26
CA SER A 630 -16.72 -11.10 -42.65
C SER A 630 -18.12 -11.03 -43.26
N SER A 631 -18.68 -9.82 -43.32
CA SER A 631 -19.79 -9.45 -44.22
C SER A 631 -19.92 -7.92 -44.27
N MET A 632 -18.92 -7.23 -44.80
CA MET A 632 -19.12 -5.84 -45.23
C MET A 632 -19.63 -5.87 -46.68
N SER A 633 -20.94 -5.95 -46.84
CA SER A 633 -21.61 -5.35 -47.98
C SER A 633 -22.43 -4.15 -47.50
N ASP A 634 -22.40 -3.09 -48.29
CA ASP A 634 -23.00 -1.79 -48.04
C ASP A 634 -24.43 -1.86 -47.49
N SER A 635 -24.61 -1.46 -46.23
CA SER A 635 -25.71 -0.64 -45.70
C SER A 635 -25.79 -0.83 -44.18
N GLY A 636 -25.83 0.29 -43.47
CA GLY A 636 -25.74 0.34 -42.02
C GLY A 636 -26.84 -0.43 -41.28
N LYS A 637 -26.45 -0.85 -40.07
CA LYS A 637 -27.19 -1.51 -38.97
C LYS A 637 -27.00 -3.04 -38.89
N MET A 638 -26.33 -3.48 -37.83
CA MET A 638 -26.40 -4.86 -37.34
C MET A 638 -27.25 -4.96 -36.06
N PRO A 639 -28.10 -6.00 -35.93
CA PRO A 639 -28.87 -6.30 -34.72
C PRO A 639 -28.06 -7.15 -33.73
N ILE A 640 -28.35 -6.98 -32.43
CA ILE A 640 -27.71 -7.70 -31.32
C ILE A 640 -28.45 -9.03 -31.09
N GLY A 641 -27.78 -10.15 -31.39
CA GLY A 641 -28.19 -11.50 -30.97
C GLY A 641 -27.35 -11.96 -29.78
N GLY A 642 -28.02 -12.37 -28.69
CA GLY A 642 -27.40 -12.83 -27.45
C GLY A 642 -27.01 -14.32 -27.46
N ALA A 643 -26.03 -14.67 -26.62
CA ALA A 643 -25.69 -16.04 -26.20
C ALA A 643 -24.97 -15.99 -24.82
N PRO A 644 -24.80 -17.10 -24.08
CA PRO A 644 -25.44 -17.35 -22.79
C PRO A 644 -24.57 -17.03 -21.56
N ARG A 645 -25.23 -16.83 -20.42
CA ARG A 645 -24.65 -16.44 -19.11
C ARG A 645 -24.21 -17.67 -18.28
N HIS A 646 -23.02 -17.61 -17.69
CA HIS A 646 -22.69 -18.32 -16.45
C HIS A 646 -22.66 -17.31 -15.28
N PRO A 647 -23.06 -17.69 -14.06
CA PRO A 647 -23.29 -16.76 -12.96
C PRO A 647 -21.98 -16.45 -12.22
N ASN A 648 -21.87 -15.20 -11.75
CA ASN A 648 -20.84 -14.68 -10.83
C ASN A 648 -19.53 -14.12 -11.42
N VAL A 649 -19.60 -13.25 -12.45
CA VAL A 649 -18.70 -12.09 -12.58
C VAL A 649 -19.49 -10.97 -13.26
N VAL A 650 -19.73 -9.85 -12.58
CA VAL A 650 -20.32 -8.65 -13.18
C VAL A 650 -19.18 -7.85 -13.82
N SER A 651 -19.04 -7.92 -15.14
CA SER A 651 -18.21 -6.99 -15.90
C SER A 651 -18.99 -5.69 -16.13
N LEU A 652 -18.40 -4.56 -15.71
CA LEU A 652 -18.93 -3.23 -15.96
C LEU A 652 -18.63 -2.82 -17.41
N PRO A 653 -19.64 -2.47 -18.23
CA PRO A 653 -19.41 -1.93 -19.56
C PRO A 653 -19.01 -0.44 -19.47
N MET A 654 -17.86 -0.06 -20.01
CA MET A 654 -17.56 1.36 -20.32
C MET A 654 -18.40 1.76 -21.54
N ARG A 655 -19.41 2.60 -21.33
CA ARG A 655 -20.13 3.31 -22.40
C ARG A 655 -19.63 4.75 -22.47
N THR A 656 -19.22 5.13 -23.67
CA THR A 656 -18.96 6.51 -24.09
C THR A 656 -20.22 7.38 -23.94
N ASN A 657 -20.03 8.67 -23.59
CA ASN A 657 -21.03 9.75 -23.43
C ASN A 657 -21.80 9.91 -22.10
N MET A 658 -21.26 9.51 -20.95
CA MET A 658 -21.96 9.75 -19.68
C MET A 658 -21.14 10.63 -18.74
N LYS A 659 -21.79 11.66 -18.17
CA LYS A 659 -21.25 12.74 -17.32
C LYS A 659 -20.71 12.26 -15.96
N PHE A 660 -19.89 11.22 -15.94
CA PHE A 660 -19.44 10.48 -14.75
C PHE A 660 -17.92 10.46 -14.66
N GLY A 661 -17.39 10.23 -13.46
CA GLY A 661 -15.94 10.08 -13.27
C GLY A 661 -15.52 9.81 -11.84
N TRP A 662 -16.44 9.39 -10.96
CA TRP A 662 -16.06 8.95 -9.64
C TRP A 662 -15.49 7.54 -9.73
N ARG A 663 -14.32 7.37 -9.14
CA ARG A 663 -13.72 6.07 -8.87
C ARG A 663 -13.67 5.86 -7.37
N PRO A 664 -14.07 4.67 -6.88
CA PRO A 664 -14.01 4.38 -5.45
C PRO A 664 -12.61 4.62 -4.90
N ASP A 665 -12.53 5.27 -3.74
CA ASP A 665 -11.26 5.51 -3.06
C ASP A 665 -10.60 4.17 -2.75
N MET A 666 -9.28 4.13 -2.93
CA MET A 666 -8.49 3.11 -2.27
C MET A 666 -8.55 3.32 -0.75
N PRO A 667 -8.87 2.28 0.06
CA PRO A 667 -8.86 2.38 1.50
C PRO A 667 -7.48 2.82 2.02
N ASP A 668 -7.48 3.81 2.89
CA ASP A 668 -6.27 4.33 3.55
C ASP A 668 -6.57 4.44 5.04
N HIS A 669 -5.86 3.67 5.86
CA HIS A 669 -6.06 3.64 7.31
C HIS A 669 -5.72 4.98 7.98
N ARG A 670 -5.06 5.91 7.27
CA ARG A 670 -4.79 7.27 7.76
C ARG A 670 -6.00 8.19 7.65
N ASP A 671 -7.04 7.79 6.91
CA ASP A 671 -8.25 8.57 6.75
C ASP A 671 -8.85 8.87 8.13
N LEU A 672 -8.95 10.16 8.46
CA LEU A 672 -9.61 10.60 9.69
C LEU A 672 -11.07 10.21 9.61
N HIS A 673 -11.66 9.71 10.70
CA HIS A 673 -13.08 9.37 10.76
C HIS A 673 -13.77 10.30 11.75
N LEU A 674 -14.79 11.01 11.30
CA LEU A 674 -15.59 11.88 12.14
C LEU A 674 -16.86 11.17 12.59
N THR A 675 -17.08 11.22 13.90
CA THR A 675 -18.40 11.01 14.49
C THR A 675 -18.90 12.33 15.05
N PHE A 676 -20.05 12.76 14.58
CA PHE A 676 -20.69 13.98 15.04
C PHE A 676 -21.45 13.67 16.33
N GLY A 677 -21.48 14.64 17.26
CA GLY A 677 -22.34 14.60 18.44
C GLY A 677 -23.72 15.20 18.16
N LYS A 678 -24.67 15.04 19.09
CA LYS A 678 -25.96 15.75 18.97
C LYS A 678 -25.72 17.25 19.07
N VAL A 679 -26.04 17.97 18.01
CA VAL A 679 -25.94 19.44 17.94
C VAL A 679 -27.26 20.01 17.43
N ASP A 680 -27.58 21.23 17.87
CA ASP A 680 -28.65 22.02 17.27
C ASP A 680 -28.15 22.72 16.02
N ALA A 681 -29.00 22.80 14.99
CA ALA A 681 -28.66 23.51 13.76
C ALA A 681 -28.45 25.01 14.07
N PRO A 682 -27.35 25.63 13.59
CA PRO A 682 -27.14 27.08 13.64
C PRO A 682 -28.38 27.87 13.23
N SER A 683 -28.62 29.01 13.90
CA SER A 683 -29.85 29.81 13.74
C SER A 683 -30.11 30.33 12.33
N HIS A 684 -29.06 30.45 11.50
CA HIS A 684 -29.13 30.90 10.11
C HIS A 684 -29.47 29.78 9.11
N ILE A 685 -29.46 28.51 9.52
CA ILE A 685 -29.83 27.38 8.65
C ILE A 685 -31.35 27.22 8.62
N LYS A 686 -31.90 27.04 7.42
CA LYS A 686 -33.33 26.82 7.24
C LYS A 686 -33.72 25.48 7.86
N LYS A 687 -34.57 25.54 8.88
CA LYS A 687 -35.10 24.36 9.57
C LYS A 687 -36.61 24.39 9.68
N LYS A 688 -37.24 23.23 9.50
CA LYS A 688 -38.65 22.98 9.84
C LYS A 688 -38.69 21.71 10.68
N ALA A 689 -39.32 21.74 11.85
CA ALA A 689 -39.46 20.57 12.71
C ALA A 689 -40.92 20.37 13.10
N GLU A 690 -41.40 19.13 13.04
CA GLU A 690 -42.72 18.71 13.51
C GLU A 690 -42.59 17.34 14.20
N GLY A 691 -42.73 17.35 15.53
CA GLY A 691 -42.43 16.16 16.34
C GLY A 691 -40.97 15.71 16.19
N ALA A 692 -40.77 14.44 15.84
CA ALA A 692 -39.44 13.85 15.63
C ALA A 692 -38.88 14.04 14.22
N LYS A 693 -39.67 14.59 13.28
CA LYS A 693 -39.24 14.83 11.89
C LYS A 693 -38.74 16.25 11.73
N GLU A 694 -37.62 16.43 11.04
CA GLU A 694 -37.11 17.74 10.68
C GLU A 694 -36.63 17.81 9.22
N ILE A 695 -36.56 19.04 8.71
CA ILE A 695 -35.90 19.39 7.45
C ILE A 695 -34.75 20.31 7.81
N ILE A 696 -33.55 19.99 7.35
CA ILE A 696 -32.37 20.86 7.42
C ILE A 696 -31.88 21.11 6.00
N ASP A 697 -31.72 22.38 5.63
CA ASP A 697 -31.37 22.79 4.28
C ASP A 697 -30.25 23.85 4.31
N LEU A 698 -29.05 23.46 3.88
CA LEU A 698 -27.87 24.34 3.82
C LEU A 698 -27.86 25.22 2.56
N ARG A 699 -28.84 25.08 1.66
CA ARG A 699 -28.90 25.94 0.48
C ARG A 699 -29.09 27.40 0.90
N PRO A 700 -28.32 28.34 0.33
CA PRO A 700 -28.37 29.75 0.70
C PRO A 700 -29.73 30.38 0.34
N MET A 701 -30.29 31.21 1.24
CA MET A 701 -31.62 31.81 1.09
C MET A 701 -31.78 32.76 -0.11
N ASN A 702 -30.68 33.35 -0.61
CA ASN A 702 -30.70 34.39 -1.65
C ASN A 702 -29.85 34.03 -2.90
N GLY A 703 -29.79 32.74 -3.27
CA GLY A 703 -29.11 32.34 -4.52
C GLY A 703 -27.59 32.37 -4.42
N GLY A 704 -27.03 31.94 -3.29
CA GLY A 704 -25.59 31.79 -3.11
C GLY A 704 -25.03 30.78 -4.10
N PHE A 705 -24.30 31.33 -5.07
CA PHE A 705 -23.43 30.72 -6.07
C PHE A 705 -24.03 29.71 -7.09
N PRO A 706 -23.59 29.79 -8.37
CA PRO A 706 -24.24 29.10 -9.49
C PRO A 706 -24.15 27.58 -9.36
N ILE A 707 -25.15 26.84 -9.86
CA ILE A 707 -25.03 25.40 -10.06
C ILE A 707 -24.03 25.14 -11.18
N PHE A 708 -23.06 24.26 -10.89
CA PHE A 708 -22.05 23.90 -11.87
C PHE A 708 -22.63 23.00 -12.96
N ASP A 709 -22.17 23.19 -14.18
CA ASP A 709 -22.28 22.18 -15.23
C ASP A 709 -20.87 21.68 -15.54
N GLN A 710 -20.66 20.38 -15.35
CA GLN A 710 -19.41 19.70 -15.68
C GLN A 710 -19.29 19.43 -17.19
N GLY A 711 -20.38 19.62 -17.94
CA GLY A 711 -20.39 19.40 -19.37
C GLY A 711 -20.05 17.96 -19.73
N HIS A 712 -19.05 17.79 -20.58
CA HIS A 712 -18.67 16.51 -21.18
C HIS A 712 -17.57 15.76 -20.41
N LEU A 713 -16.94 16.40 -19.42
CA LEU A 713 -15.81 15.83 -18.69
C LEU A 713 -16.24 14.96 -17.51
N GLY A 714 -15.47 13.91 -17.23
CA GLY A 714 -15.54 13.06 -16.05
C GLY A 714 -15.06 13.72 -14.74
N SER A 715 -15.26 15.03 -14.61
CA SER A 715 -14.76 15.85 -13.51
C SER A 715 -15.70 15.93 -12.30
N CYS A 716 -16.57 14.95 -12.08
CA CYS A 716 -17.60 15.03 -11.04
C CYS A 716 -17.03 15.14 -9.61
N THR A 717 -15.88 14.51 -9.33
CA THR A 717 -15.15 14.63 -8.06
C THR A 717 -14.78 16.08 -7.78
N ALA A 718 -14.12 16.73 -8.74
CA ALA A 718 -13.74 18.12 -8.66
C ALA A 718 -14.94 19.07 -8.52
N ASN A 719 -16.06 18.78 -9.19
CA ASN A 719 -17.29 19.56 -9.07
C ASN A 719 -17.91 19.42 -7.67
N ALA A 720 -17.97 18.20 -7.13
CA ALA A 720 -18.48 17.93 -5.78
C ALA A 720 -17.61 18.60 -4.71
N LEU A 721 -16.29 18.49 -4.83
CA LEU A 721 -15.32 19.08 -3.92
C LEU A 721 -15.31 20.61 -3.99
N ALA A 722 -15.39 21.20 -5.19
CA ALA A 722 -15.56 22.64 -5.37
C ALA A 722 -16.85 23.13 -4.68
N ALA A 723 -17.95 22.38 -4.80
CA ALA A 723 -19.21 22.72 -4.14
C ALA A 723 -19.07 22.68 -2.61
N ALA A 724 -18.50 21.61 -2.06
CA ALA A 724 -18.27 21.49 -0.61
C ALA A 724 -17.35 22.60 -0.07
N PHE A 725 -16.32 22.98 -0.85
CA PHE A 725 -15.43 24.07 -0.49
C PHE A 725 -16.19 25.41 -0.45
N HIS A 726 -17.03 25.66 -1.45
CA HIS A 726 -17.82 26.88 -1.53
C HIS A 726 -18.86 26.99 -0.41
N PHE A 727 -19.56 25.91 -0.08
CA PHE A 727 -20.45 25.87 1.09
C PHE A 727 -19.70 26.16 2.40
N THR A 728 -18.47 25.65 2.53
CA THR A 728 -17.61 25.91 3.70
C THR A 728 -17.23 27.40 3.77
N LEU A 729 -16.87 28.02 2.64
CA LEU A 729 -16.60 29.47 2.59
C LEU A 729 -17.83 30.30 2.96
N HIS A 730 -19.01 29.96 2.44
CA HIS A 730 -20.25 30.67 2.75
C HIS A 730 -20.57 30.60 4.25
N LYS A 731 -20.38 29.44 4.88
CA LYS A 731 -20.48 29.30 6.35
C LYS A 731 -19.54 30.26 7.08
N MET A 732 -18.28 30.36 6.65
CA MET A 732 -17.28 31.27 7.26
C MET A 732 -17.62 32.75 7.06
N GLN A 733 -18.17 33.14 5.91
CA GLN A 733 -18.61 34.51 5.65
C GLN A 733 -19.74 34.93 6.60
N VAL A 734 -20.73 34.04 6.80
CA VAL A 734 -21.81 34.24 7.77
C VAL A 734 -21.27 34.35 9.20
N GLU A 735 -20.13 33.72 9.48
CA GLU A 735 -19.40 33.82 10.75
C GLU A 735 -18.44 35.05 10.82
N ASN A 736 -18.63 36.06 9.96
CA ASN A 736 -17.95 37.37 9.90
C ASN A 736 -16.57 37.46 9.21
N HIS A 737 -16.20 36.54 8.31
CA HIS A 737 -14.99 36.66 7.47
C HIS A 737 -15.31 37.15 6.05
N LYS A 738 -15.21 38.47 5.81
CA LYS A 738 -15.63 39.13 4.54
C LYS A 738 -14.69 38.94 3.34
N ASP A 739 -13.50 38.38 3.53
CA ASP A 739 -12.44 38.37 2.50
C ASP A 739 -12.69 37.40 1.32
N PHE A 740 -13.76 36.60 1.38
CA PHE A 740 -14.00 35.50 0.43
C PHE A 740 -15.34 35.56 -0.31
N ALA A 741 -16.05 36.69 -0.26
CA ALA A 741 -17.43 36.86 -0.76
C ALA A 741 -17.68 36.32 -2.19
N ASP A 742 -16.69 36.45 -3.09
CA ASP A 742 -16.81 36.14 -4.52
C ASP A 742 -15.91 34.97 -4.99
N PHE A 743 -15.47 34.11 -4.08
CA PHE A 743 -14.54 33.02 -4.41
C PHE A 743 -15.27 31.78 -4.97
N THR A 744 -15.21 31.57 -6.29
CA THR A 744 -15.62 30.30 -6.91
C THR A 744 -14.41 29.39 -7.13
N PRO A 745 -14.35 28.17 -6.58
CA PRO A 745 -13.18 27.28 -6.72
C PRO A 745 -13.02 26.76 -8.15
N SER A 746 -11.81 26.78 -8.69
CA SER A 746 -11.52 26.24 -10.04
C SER A 746 -11.64 24.72 -10.06
N ARG A 747 -12.66 24.22 -10.77
CA ARG A 747 -12.90 22.78 -10.91
C ARG A 747 -11.83 22.09 -11.76
N LEU A 748 -11.36 22.72 -12.84
CA LEU A 748 -10.27 22.13 -13.66
C LEU A 748 -8.92 22.15 -12.95
N PHE A 749 -8.67 23.11 -12.06
CA PHE A 749 -7.48 23.08 -11.23
C PHE A 749 -7.49 21.85 -10.31
N ILE A 750 -8.61 21.60 -9.64
CA ILE A 750 -8.78 20.39 -8.80
C ILE A 750 -8.63 19.14 -9.68
N TYR A 751 -9.37 19.06 -10.79
CA TYR A 751 -9.39 17.87 -11.66
C TYR A 751 -8.05 17.56 -12.33
N TYR A 752 -7.27 18.58 -12.69
CA TYR A 752 -5.91 18.40 -13.18
C TYR A 752 -5.01 17.80 -12.10
N ASN A 753 -5.02 18.37 -10.89
CA ASN A 753 -4.16 17.90 -9.81
C ASN A 753 -4.57 16.52 -9.28
N GLU A 754 -5.86 16.19 -9.27
CA GLU A 754 -6.38 14.83 -9.04
C GLU A 754 -5.68 13.83 -9.97
N ARG A 755 -5.75 14.08 -11.28
CA ARG A 755 -5.17 13.20 -12.29
C ARG A 755 -3.65 13.26 -12.35
N LEU A 756 -3.03 14.33 -11.86
CA LEU A 756 -1.58 14.40 -11.67
C LEU A 756 -1.12 13.40 -10.61
N VAL A 757 -1.84 13.31 -9.49
CA VAL A 757 -1.56 12.32 -8.43
C VAL A 757 -1.83 10.90 -8.92
N GLU A 758 -2.84 10.72 -9.78
CA GLU A 758 -3.25 9.41 -10.28
C GLU A 758 -2.56 8.98 -11.59
N GLY A 759 -1.72 9.83 -12.18
CA GLY A 759 -0.95 9.53 -13.41
C GLY A 759 -1.77 9.54 -14.71
N SER A 760 -2.87 10.29 -14.77
CA SER A 760 -3.85 10.26 -15.87
C SER A 760 -4.19 11.63 -16.48
N VAL A 761 -3.34 12.65 -16.33
CA VAL A 761 -3.62 14.05 -16.77
C VAL A 761 -4.03 14.18 -18.24
N ASN A 762 -3.56 13.29 -19.11
CA ASN A 762 -3.85 13.29 -20.54
C ASN A 762 -5.15 12.56 -20.91
N GLN A 763 -5.83 11.97 -19.93
CA GLN A 763 -7.08 11.22 -20.14
C GLN A 763 -8.18 11.79 -19.25
N ASP A 764 -9.41 11.77 -19.74
CA ASP A 764 -10.59 12.06 -18.92
C ASP A 764 -10.96 10.82 -18.10
N ALA A 765 -10.05 10.44 -17.19
CA ALA A 765 -10.08 9.15 -16.49
C ALA A 765 -10.94 9.13 -15.21
N GLY A 766 -11.62 10.25 -14.91
CA GLY A 766 -12.19 10.47 -13.59
C GLY A 766 -11.12 10.57 -12.50
N ALA A 767 -11.55 10.56 -11.24
CA ALA A 767 -10.67 10.57 -10.07
C ALA A 767 -11.31 9.93 -8.83
N MET A 768 -10.49 9.69 -7.82
CA MET A 768 -10.90 9.36 -6.44
C MET A 768 -11.13 10.64 -5.64
N LEU A 769 -12.18 10.67 -4.79
CA LEU A 769 -12.46 11.83 -3.93
C LEU A 769 -11.31 12.11 -2.96
N ARG A 770 -10.62 11.06 -2.49
CA ARG A 770 -9.45 11.21 -1.61
C ARG A 770 -8.31 12.01 -2.23
N ASP A 771 -8.05 11.83 -3.53
CA ASP A 771 -6.92 12.48 -4.20
C ASP A 771 -7.26 13.95 -4.49
N GLY A 772 -8.53 14.24 -4.75
CA GLY A 772 -9.04 15.61 -4.77
C GLY A 772 -8.86 16.32 -3.44
N ILE A 773 -9.27 15.69 -2.34
CA ILE A 773 -9.10 16.27 -0.99
C ILE A 773 -7.60 16.46 -0.65
N LYS A 774 -6.76 15.47 -0.96
CA LYS A 774 -5.32 15.52 -0.73
C LYS A 774 -4.65 16.66 -1.48
N THR A 775 -5.01 16.87 -2.75
CA THR A 775 -4.47 17.96 -3.57
C THR A 775 -4.97 19.31 -3.08
N MET A 776 -6.26 19.45 -2.74
CA MET A 776 -6.79 20.65 -2.11
C MET A 776 -6.15 20.96 -0.74
N SER A 777 -5.67 19.95 -0.02
CA SER A 777 -4.95 20.14 1.25
C SER A 777 -3.49 20.53 1.05
N LYS A 778 -2.77 19.92 0.11
CA LYS A 778 -1.34 20.17 -0.13
C LYS A 778 -1.09 21.41 -1.00
N VAL A 779 -1.81 21.49 -2.10
CA VAL A 779 -1.65 22.50 -3.16
C VAL A 779 -2.61 23.67 -2.93
N GLY A 780 -3.82 23.39 -2.44
CA GLY A 780 -4.89 24.38 -2.30
C GLY A 780 -5.77 24.48 -3.54
N VAL A 781 -6.60 25.52 -3.62
CA VAL A 781 -7.50 25.76 -4.75
C VAL A 781 -7.48 27.22 -5.16
N CYS A 782 -7.35 27.49 -6.46
CA CYS A 782 -7.42 28.85 -6.98
C CYS A 782 -8.85 29.23 -7.41
N PRO A 783 -9.14 30.53 -7.59
CA PRO A 783 -10.42 30.95 -8.16
C PRO A 783 -10.59 30.46 -9.61
N GLU A 784 -11.81 30.07 -9.98
CA GLU A 784 -12.17 29.69 -11.35
C GLU A 784 -12.03 30.86 -12.34
N SER A 785 -12.02 32.11 -11.88
CA SER A 785 -11.68 33.26 -12.72
C SER A 785 -10.21 33.29 -13.17
N VAL A 786 -9.32 32.58 -12.46
CA VAL A 786 -7.88 32.45 -12.77
C VAL A 786 -7.62 31.24 -13.65
N TRP A 787 -8.28 30.11 -13.35
CA TRP A 787 -8.24 28.90 -14.16
C TRP A 787 -9.67 28.48 -14.51
N LYS A 788 -10.14 28.96 -15.67
CA LYS A 788 -11.54 28.85 -16.10
C LYS A 788 -11.92 27.42 -16.40
N TYR A 789 -13.18 27.10 -16.15
CA TYR A 789 -13.75 25.84 -16.59
C TYR A 789 -14.00 25.89 -18.10
N ASP A 790 -13.33 25.00 -18.83
CA ASP A 790 -13.54 24.78 -20.25
C ASP A 790 -13.69 23.27 -20.47
N ASP A 791 -14.91 22.85 -20.78
CA ASP A 791 -15.22 21.44 -21.09
C ASP A 791 -15.03 21.12 -22.59
N GLN A 792 -14.64 22.12 -23.37
CA GLN A 792 -14.28 21.99 -24.77
C GLN A 792 -12.75 21.81 -24.86
N HIS A 793 -12.29 21.02 -25.83
CA HIS A 793 -10.86 20.82 -26.11
C HIS A 793 -10.04 20.10 -25.01
N ASP A 794 -8.77 19.85 -25.35
CA ASP A 794 -7.73 19.29 -24.49
C ASP A 794 -7.30 20.23 -23.33
N PHE A 795 -8.08 21.26 -23.01
CA PHE A 795 -7.74 22.24 -21.98
C PHE A 795 -7.61 21.56 -20.60
N PHE A 796 -8.40 20.52 -20.33
CA PHE A 796 -8.27 19.73 -19.12
C PHE A 796 -6.90 19.06 -18.95
N LYS A 797 -6.16 18.83 -20.05
CA LYS A 797 -4.82 18.21 -20.04
C LYS A 797 -3.73 19.22 -19.69
N GLN A 798 -4.03 20.51 -19.79
CA GLN A 798 -3.06 21.57 -19.60
C GLN A 798 -2.79 21.80 -18.11
N GLN A 799 -1.50 21.89 -17.77
CA GLN A 799 -1.09 22.25 -16.43
C GLN A 799 -1.52 23.69 -16.11
N PRO A 800 -2.13 23.94 -14.94
CA PRO A 800 -2.37 25.29 -14.46
C PRO A 800 -1.08 26.12 -14.39
N ASN A 801 -1.17 27.40 -14.76
CA ASN A 801 -0.01 28.30 -14.70
C ASN A 801 0.43 28.61 -13.26
N ASP A 802 1.66 29.11 -13.11
CA ASP A 802 2.25 29.40 -11.78
C ASP A 802 1.38 30.32 -10.93
N LYS A 803 0.75 31.32 -11.54
CA LYS A 803 -0.19 32.24 -10.86
C LYS A 803 -1.38 31.49 -10.25
N ALA A 804 -1.89 30.46 -10.91
CA ALA A 804 -2.94 29.61 -10.36
C ALA A 804 -2.44 28.87 -9.11
N TYR A 805 -1.23 28.29 -9.16
CA TYR A 805 -0.64 27.60 -8.01
C TYR A 805 -0.33 28.56 -6.84
N GLU A 806 0.22 29.75 -7.10
CA GLU A 806 0.48 30.77 -6.07
C GLU A 806 -0.80 31.21 -5.34
N LEU A 807 -1.90 31.42 -6.07
CA LEU A 807 -3.19 31.77 -5.47
C LEU A 807 -3.81 30.59 -4.75
N ALA A 808 -3.64 29.37 -5.27
CA ALA A 808 -4.14 28.15 -4.63
C ALA A 808 -3.55 27.95 -3.22
N GLN A 809 -2.26 28.24 -3.04
CA GLN A 809 -1.59 28.10 -1.73
C GLN A 809 -2.23 28.93 -0.61
N LYS A 810 -2.95 30.01 -0.95
CA LYS A 810 -3.67 30.86 0.01
C LYS A 810 -5.00 30.26 0.49
N CYS A 811 -5.50 29.24 -0.20
CA CYS A 811 -6.83 28.65 -0.02
C CYS A 811 -6.73 27.12 0.06
N LYS A 812 -6.15 26.61 1.15
CA LYS A 812 -5.97 25.17 1.40
C LYS A 812 -7.07 24.58 2.25
N VAL A 813 -7.38 23.31 2.02
CA VAL A 813 -8.20 22.52 2.96
C VAL A 813 -7.30 22.07 4.12
N VAL A 814 -7.54 22.62 5.31
CA VAL A 814 -6.72 22.32 6.51
C VAL A 814 -7.27 21.17 7.34
N GLY A 815 -8.55 20.80 7.18
CA GLY A 815 -9.15 19.64 7.83
C GLY A 815 -10.07 18.89 6.87
N TYR A 816 -10.01 17.57 6.91
CA TYR A 816 -10.90 16.70 6.15
C TYR A 816 -11.03 15.36 6.87
N ALA A 817 -12.19 14.72 6.77
CA ALA A 817 -12.40 13.40 7.36
C ALA A 817 -13.53 12.64 6.68
N ARG A 818 -13.49 11.32 6.79
CA ARG A 818 -14.58 10.44 6.42
C ARG A 818 -15.76 10.63 7.36
N VAL A 819 -16.95 10.70 6.78
CA VAL A 819 -18.20 10.62 7.53
C VAL A 819 -18.61 9.15 7.54
N ALA A 820 -18.87 8.58 8.72
CA ALA A 820 -19.32 7.19 8.80
C ALA A 820 -20.62 7.01 7.99
N GLN A 821 -20.73 5.90 7.24
CA GLN A 821 -21.90 5.58 6.44
C GLN A 821 -23.07 5.14 7.32
N ASP A 822 -23.65 6.11 8.01
CA ASP A 822 -24.75 5.95 8.94
C ASP A 822 -25.68 7.16 8.82
N LEU A 823 -26.99 6.89 8.82
CA LEU A 823 -28.01 7.92 8.63
C LEU A 823 -27.93 9.02 9.70
N SER A 824 -27.64 8.64 10.95
CA SER A 824 -27.51 9.62 12.03
C SER A 824 -26.28 10.51 11.80
N GLN A 825 -25.14 9.92 11.42
CA GLN A 825 -23.90 10.65 11.19
C GLN A 825 -24.00 11.61 10.00
N PHE A 826 -24.66 11.20 8.91
CA PHE A 826 -24.95 12.10 7.78
C PHE A 826 -25.82 13.28 8.19
N LYS A 827 -26.91 13.03 8.91
CA LYS A 827 -27.79 14.10 9.41
C LYS A 827 -27.05 15.04 10.34
N MET A 828 -26.23 14.50 11.24
CA MET A 828 -25.49 15.29 12.23
C MET A 828 -24.37 16.11 11.58
N CYS A 829 -23.73 15.61 10.51
CA CYS A 829 -22.79 16.38 9.68
C CYS A 829 -23.48 17.63 9.10
N ILE A 830 -24.62 17.42 8.41
CA ILE A 830 -25.42 18.49 7.81
C ILE A 830 -25.97 19.45 8.88
N LYS A 831 -26.44 18.93 10.01
CA LYS A 831 -26.96 19.74 11.13
C LYS A 831 -25.88 20.60 11.78
N SER A 832 -24.63 20.14 11.76
CA SER A 832 -23.46 20.92 12.17
C SER A 832 -23.10 22.05 11.19
N GLY A 833 -23.81 22.13 10.05
CA GLY A 833 -23.59 23.11 9.00
C GLY A 833 -22.52 22.69 7.98
N TYR A 834 -22.08 21.43 7.98
CA TYR A 834 -21.09 20.95 7.02
C TYR A 834 -21.75 20.11 5.93
N PRO A 835 -21.54 20.43 4.65
CA PRO A 835 -21.85 19.50 3.58
C PRO A 835 -20.86 18.32 3.59
N PHE A 836 -21.23 17.23 2.93
CA PHE A 836 -20.29 16.14 2.66
C PHE A 836 -20.39 15.71 1.19
N VAL A 837 -19.26 15.34 0.61
CA VAL A 837 -19.17 14.74 -0.72
C VAL A 837 -19.19 13.23 -0.61
N PHE A 838 -19.66 12.56 -1.64
CA PHE A 838 -19.65 11.11 -1.73
C PHE A 838 -19.78 10.66 -3.16
N GLY A 839 -19.37 9.43 -3.42
CA GLY A 839 -19.56 8.75 -4.67
C GLY A 839 -20.72 7.76 -4.61
N PHE A 840 -21.44 7.59 -5.72
CA PHE A 840 -22.50 6.60 -5.82
C PHE A 840 -22.56 5.95 -7.20
N ALA A 841 -23.01 4.70 -7.22
CA ALA A 841 -23.32 3.97 -8.43
C ALA A 841 -24.55 4.62 -9.09
N VAL A 842 -24.42 5.05 -10.33
CA VAL A 842 -25.54 5.55 -11.13
C VAL A 842 -26.20 4.38 -11.82
N LEU A 843 -27.50 4.20 -11.61
CA LEU A 843 -28.29 3.12 -12.20
C LEU A 843 -29.26 3.66 -13.25
N THR A 844 -29.82 2.80 -14.10
CA THR A 844 -30.79 3.17 -15.14
C THR A 844 -32.00 3.93 -14.61
N SER A 845 -32.49 3.60 -13.42
CA SER A 845 -33.57 4.31 -12.74
C SER A 845 -33.25 5.77 -12.39
N PHE A 846 -31.97 6.14 -12.27
CA PHE A 846 -31.56 7.54 -12.05
C PHE A 846 -31.55 8.37 -13.34
N GLN A 847 -31.33 7.75 -14.50
CA GLN A 847 -31.21 8.42 -15.81
C GLN A 847 -32.56 8.54 -16.55
N THR A 848 -33.66 8.65 -15.82
CA THR A 848 -34.99 8.80 -16.43
C THR A 848 -35.35 10.27 -16.65
N ALA A 849 -36.18 10.56 -17.65
CA ALA A 849 -36.68 11.91 -17.90
C ALA A 849 -37.44 12.49 -16.69
N GLU A 850 -38.09 11.64 -15.90
CA GLU A 850 -38.80 12.08 -14.70
C GLU A 850 -37.84 12.52 -13.59
N VAL A 851 -36.76 11.77 -13.34
CA VAL A 851 -35.70 12.19 -12.40
C VAL A 851 -35.03 13.46 -12.92
N ALA A 852 -34.71 13.53 -14.22
CA ALA A 852 -34.11 14.71 -14.83
C ALA A 852 -35.01 15.95 -14.79
N ARG A 853 -36.33 15.79 -14.67
CA ARG A 853 -37.31 16.89 -14.58
C ARG A 853 -37.62 17.29 -13.14
N THR A 854 -37.60 16.36 -12.20
CA THR A 854 -38.09 16.57 -10.82
C THR A 854 -37.01 16.52 -9.76
N GLY A 855 -35.85 15.93 -10.09
CA GLY A 855 -34.82 15.59 -9.12
C GLY A 855 -35.24 14.47 -8.15
N LYS A 856 -36.40 13.82 -8.29
CA LYS A 856 -36.83 12.77 -7.34
C LYS A 856 -36.22 11.43 -7.70
N MET A 857 -35.18 11.02 -7.00
CA MET A 857 -34.56 9.72 -7.20
C MET A 857 -35.40 8.61 -6.58
N VAL A 858 -35.48 7.47 -7.25
CA VAL A 858 -36.21 6.28 -6.79
C VAL A 858 -35.23 5.17 -6.41
N MET A 859 -35.67 4.26 -5.54
CA MET A 859 -34.90 3.04 -5.25
C MET A 859 -34.83 2.14 -6.49
N PRO A 860 -33.66 1.53 -6.74
CA PRO A 860 -33.47 0.73 -7.92
C PRO A 860 -34.25 -0.58 -7.86
N GLN A 861 -34.63 -1.07 -9.04
CA GLN A 861 -35.26 -2.36 -9.23
C GLN A 861 -34.22 -3.42 -9.59
N ALA A 862 -34.53 -4.71 -9.41
CA ALA A 862 -33.62 -5.80 -9.78
C ALA A 862 -33.21 -5.81 -11.27
N THR A 863 -33.98 -5.14 -12.13
CA THR A 863 -33.70 -5.00 -13.56
C THR A 863 -32.80 -3.81 -13.89
N ASP A 864 -32.50 -2.93 -12.92
CA ASP A 864 -31.68 -1.76 -13.17
C ASP A 864 -30.23 -2.15 -13.48
N GLN A 865 -29.65 -1.44 -14.44
CA GLN A 865 -28.25 -1.62 -14.85
C GLN A 865 -27.40 -0.48 -14.30
N GLN A 866 -26.20 -0.81 -13.84
CA GLN A 866 -25.22 0.20 -13.49
C GLN A 866 -24.65 0.86 -14.75
N LEU A 867 -24.69 2.19 -14.74
CA LEU A 867 -24.32 3.06 -15.82
C LEU A 867 -22.95 3.73 -15.61
N GLY A 868 -22.52 3.89 -14.36
CA GLY A 868 -21.23 4.47 -14.00
C GLY A 868 -21.16 4.87 -12.53
N GLY A 869 -20.12 5.60 -12.17
CA GLY A 869 -19.91 6.18 -10.84
C GLY A 869 -19.94 7.70 -10.88
N HIS A 870 -20.75 8.33 -10.04
CA HIS A 870 -20.87 9.79 -9.98
C HIS A 870 -20.58 10.31 -8.57
N ALA A 871 -19.91 11.46 -8.46
CA ALA A 871 -19.65 12.12 -7.19
C ALA A 871 -20.45 13.41 -7.07
N VAL A 872 -21.04 13.63 -5.91
CA VAL A 872 -22.00 14.72 -5.63
C VAL A 872 -21.82 15.22 -4.19
N CYS A 873 -22.49 16.32 -3.86
CA CYS A 873 -22.40 16.97 -2.55
C CYS A 873 -23.77 17.00 -1.85
N ALA A 874 -23.89 16.33 -0.70
CA ALA A 874 -25.08 16.41 0.15
C ALA A 874 -25.10 17.72 0.95
N VAL A 875 -26.24 18.41 0.94
CA VAL A 875 -26.40 19.76 1.49
C VAL A 875 -27.65 19.93 2.35
N GLY A 876 -28.39 18.85 2.61
CA GLY A 876 -29.62 18.92 3.37
C GLY A 876 -30.28 17.55 3.51
N TYR A 877 -31.32 17.48 4.34
CA TYR A 877 -32.19 16.31 4.45
C TYR A 877 -33.62 16.71 4.79
N ASP A 878 -34.57 15.86 4.41
CA ASP A 878 -36.00 16.02 4.67
C ASP A 878 -36.58 14.72 5.24
N ASP A 879 -36.93 14.72 6.53
CA ASP A 879 -37.54 13.55 7.19
C ASP A 879 -39.00 13.30 6.82
N PHE A 880 -39.70 14.28 6.27
CA PHE A 880 -41.05 14.07 5.76
C PHE A 880 -41.00 13.24 4.48
N GLN A 881 -39.94 13.42 3.67
CA GLN A 881 -39.72 12.72 2.42
C GLN A 881 -38.70 11.57 2.50
N GLN A 882 -38.02 11.40 3.64
CA GLN A 882 -36.98 10.39 3.87
C GLN A 882 -35.84 10.44 2.83
N CYS A 883 -35.37 11.65 2.51
CA CYS A 883 -34.34 11.86 1.48
C CYS A 883 -33.29 12.91 1.88
N PHE A 884 -32.09 12.79 1.32
CA PHE A 884 -31.07 13.83 1.33
C PHE A 884 -31.27 14.77 0.14
N ILE A 885 -31.05 16.05 0.37
CA ILE A 885 -30.96 17.10 -0.66
C ILE A 885 -29.52 17.08 -1.17
N VAL A 886 -29.32 16.72 -2.43
CA VAL A 886 -28.01 16.50 -3.03
C VAL A 886 -27.83 17.44 -4.21
N ARG A 887 -26.71 18.16 -4.22
CA ARG A 887 -26.29 19.05 -5.30
C ARG A 887 -25.60 18.25 -6.39
N ASN A 888 -26.15 18.32 -7.60
CA ASN A 888 -25.54 17.75 -8.80
C ASN A 888 -24.69 18.81 -9.54
N SER A 889 -24.02 18.38 -10.61
CA SER A 889 -23.13 19.19 -11.44
C SER A 889 -23.50 19.15 -12.93
N TRP A 890 -24.81 19.09 -13.25
CA TRP A 890 -25.33 19.02 -14.62
C TRP A 890 -26.15 20.25 -15.02
N GLY A 891 -25.86 21.40 -14.40
CA GLY A 891 -26.54 22.66 -14.66
C GLY A 891 -27.92 22.79 -14.00
N GLU A 892 -28.45 24.01 -13.99
CA GLU A 892 -29.72 24.36 -13.34
C GLU A 892 -30.95 23.79 -14.04
N ALA A 893 -30.85 23.46 -15.33
CA ALA A 893 -31.96 22.90 -16.09
C ALA A 893 -32.28 21.44 -15.74
N TRP A 894 -31.37 20.76 -15.04
CA TRP A 894 -31.53 19.36 -14.65
C TRP A 894 -32.01 19.23 -13.20
N GLY A 895 -32.94 18.31 -12.95
CA GLY A 895 -33.50 18.04 -11.63
C GLY A 895 -34.32 19.21 -11.10
N ASP A 896 -34.32 19.40 -9.78
CA ASP A 896 -34.88 20.58 -9.14
C ASP A 896 -33.81 21.68 -9.05
N LYS A 897 -33.67 22.46 -10.13
CA LYS A 897 -32.67 23.54 -10.24
C LYS A 897 -31.25 23.07 -9.95
N GLY A 898 -30.84 21.92 -10.51
CA GLY A 898 -29.52 21.32 -10.28
C GLY A 898 -29.43 20.41 -9.05
N TYR A 899 -30.50 20.29 -8.26
CA TYR A 899 -30.56 19.42 -7.09
C TYR A 899 -31.41 18.18 -7.36
N PHE A 900 -31.15 17.14 -6.58
CA PHE A 900 -32.00 15.96 -6.52
C PHE A 900 -32.14 15.46 -5.08
N TYR A 901 -33.10 14.58 -4.89
CA TYR A 901 -33.55 14.07 -3.60
C TYR A 901 -33.24 12.58 -3.56
N MET A 902 -32.16 12.20 -2.87
CA MET A 902 -31.68 10.82 -2.77
C MET A 902 -32.30 10.12 -1.55
N PRO A 903 -32.99 8.97 -1.71
CA PRO A 903 -33.56 8.24 -0.58
C PRO A 903 -32.50 7.89 0.48
N TYR A 904 -32.88 7.94 1.77
CA TYR A 904 -32.00 7.52 2.88
C TYR A 904 -31.48 6.10 2.70
N GLU A 905 -32.33 5.20 2.21
CA GLU A 905 -31.97 3.81 1.96
C GLU A 905 -30.88 3.69 0.88
N TYR A 906 -30.89 4.54 -0.15
CA TYR A 906 -29.90 4.49 -1.23
C TYR A 906 -28.51 4.87 -0.73
N ILE A 907 -28.39 6.01 -0.05
CA ILE A 907 -27.10 6.55 0.40
C ILE A 907 -26.46 5.73 1.52
N CYS A 908 -27.29 5.10 2.36
CA CYS A 908 -26.81 4.25 3.45
C CYS A 908 -26.46 2.83 2.99
N HIS A 909 -26.78 2.45 1.75
CA HIS A 909 -26.51 1.11 1.25
C HIS A 909 -25.04 0.98 0.76
N PRO A 910 -24.19 0.12 1.37
CA PRO A 910 -22.76 0.07 1.08
C PRO A 910 -22.40 -0.27 -0.38
N ALA A 911 -23.28 -1.00 -1.08
CA ALA A 911 -23.08 -1.33 -2.50
C ALA A 911 -23.50 -0.21 -3.47
N LEU A 912 -24.23 0.82 -3.01
CA LEU A 912 -24.80 1.86 -3.87
C LEU A 912 -24.10 3.21 -3.71
N ALA A 913 -23.55 3.50 -2.53
CA ALA A 913 -22.82 4.73 -2.26
C ALA A 913 -21.62 4.48 -1.33
N HIS A 914 -20.53 5.22 -1.54
CA HIS A 914 -19.29 5.10 -0.79
C HIS A 914 -18.54 6.45 -0.73
N ASP A 915 -17.40 6.47 -0.04
CA ASP A 915 -16.44 7.60 -0.02
C ASP A 915 -17.01 8.92 0.48
N PHE A 916 -17.67 8.85 1.62
CA PHE A 916 -18.25 10.01 2.29
C PHE A 916 -17.15 10.84 2.95
N TRP A 917 -16.98 12.08 2.50
CA TRP A 917 -15.98 13.00 3.03
C TRP A 917 -16.58 14.37 3.36
N ALA A 918 -16.21 14.91 4.52
CA ALA A 918 -16.43 16.31 4.87
C ALA A 918 -15.09 17.05 4.87
N ILE A 919 -15.09 18.29 4.40
CA ILE A 919 -13.92 19.19 4.44
C ILE A 919 -14.22 20.40 5.33
N ASN A 920 -13.20 20.93 5.99
CA ASN A 920 -13.32 22.10 6.85
C ASN A 920 -12.04 22.95 6.89
N TRP A 921 -12.20 24.24 7.21
CA TRP A 921 -11.16 25.15 7.69
C TRP A 921 -11.24 25.17 9.21
N VAL A 922 -10.19 24.82 9.96
CA VAL A 922 -10.39 24.53 11.38
C VAL A 922 -9.43 25.23 12.33
N ASP A 923 -9.99 26.22 13.02
CA ASP A 923 -9.74 26.45 14.45
C ASP A 923 -11.00 26.12 15.31
N GLY A 924 -12.03 25.49 14.71
CA GLY A 924 -13.36 25.24 15.31
C GLY A 924 -13.77 23.78 15.65
N PHE A 925 -12.96 22.74 15.40
CA PHE A 925 -13.28 21.35 15.80
C PHE A 925 -13.07 21.05 17.29
N LYS A 926 -12.77 22.05 18.12
CA LYS A 926 -12.54 21.85 19.56
C LYS A 926 -13.79 21.44 20.35
N ASN A 927 -14.99 21.52 19.77
CA ASN A 927 -16.25 21.32 20.50
C ASN A 927 -17.16 20.16 20.02
N ALA A 928 -16.75 19.33 19.05
CA ALA A 928 -17.48 18.10 18.73
C ALA A 928 -17.02 16.99 19.68
N SER A 929 -17.82 16.65 20.69
CA SER A 929 -17.43 15.68 21.72
C SER A 929 -17.22 14.28 21.13
N THR A 930 -16.00 13.77 21.22
CA THR A 930 -15.70 12.34 21.11
C THR A 930 -16.24 11.62 22.36
N LYS A 931 -17.52 11.20 22.33
CA LYS A 931 -18.12 10.43 23.44
C LYS A 931 -18.06 8.92 23.16
N ASN A 932 -17.21 8.26 23.95
CA ASN A 932 -17.19 6.83 24.25
C ASN A 932 -18.59 6.22 24.46
N PRO A 933 -18.93 5.10 23.78
CA PRO A 933 -19.85 4.11 24.32
C PRO A 933 -19.02 2.96 24.91
N ILE A 934 -18.85 2.96 26.23
CA ILE A 934 -18.90 1.79 27.15
C ILE A 934 -18.68 2.39 28.56
N LYS A 935 -19.80 2.80 29.16
CA LYS A 935 -20.03 2.83 30.60
C LYS A 935 -21.49 2.48 30.81
N LYS A 936 -21.76 1.18 30.94
CA LYS A 936 -22.66 0.62 31.93
C LYS A 936 -22.28 -0.84 32.15
#